data_AF-A0A2J6TTS9-F1
#
_entry.id   AF-A0A2J6TTS9-F1
#
_cell.length_a   1.000
_cell.length_b   1.000
_cell.length_c   1.000
_cell.angle_alpha   90.00
_cell.angle_beta   90.00
_cell.angle_gamma   90.00
#
_symmetry.space_group_name_H-M   'P 1'
#
loop_
_entity.id
_entity.type
_entity.pdbx_description
1 polymer ?
#
loop_
_entity_poly.entity_id
_entity_poly.type
_entity_poly.pdbx_seq_one_letter_code
_entity_poly.pdbx_strand_id
1 'polypeptide(L)'
;MNGWSGQNFVIEFPNVDRSTVPYIHHFVTFCCRFLAYSNDNEGNPFQEELVPLATSSPALLHSMAALAAGHLSRSQPQHDVAATKHYSLALHELKESLSDPVVARADSTLGACLLLCVYEISHSQNPLWLDHLTGARDLILFRGGPRTSHYLTRFFSFLDVSGSLSSGAGPLLEGNYWLDDGENEDSPENSKRTRWPYYDSGNVMVSHFHQLMIFMAKLARLSSESMGELGNHYPDIIVQKAYDIRDELLAWWQSCPPELRDQSNDWRRQTRPRKLTVPETLEEEGFSSTKCCMQGCIIYLNHILDPLGRGPQKIEVMEAIQDILEIAREIPEGYGLEMGIYWGLFMAGVAIFNDVVAEDLIRRSMKGDPTSSIYHADLALELLEVLWRRQHQYGAKYDWREVQVQMEIQIFDSERNRSSELTEPPNSCKIVYKGEPIPRIRGTWREAFLDDSQQETIDSASGFFAIPSIMSSKGSILLTGGTGKISSRITPLLASNGDTVLVASRSGKYPSLPNTTGVKFDWFDPATYTNPFSHSQVNTIFLIAPPIMDCLPPMKGFIDLAVQKGVKRLVLLSGSLLEVGDGPMMAQVSKYISLLGVEWAVLRPSWFMENFSEMEHGHSIRSEDRILTATGEGKVSFVSADDIAAVAFRALTDEVLHNTDHLILGPELFSYDDVAEILTKKLGREITHVKLMEDELADAMTNFGIPGDYARLLAQLDTAIKNGGEERLNSVILDVTGREPIRFQEFVERCVEKGVWMKK
;
A
#
# COMPACT_ATOMS: atom_id res chain seq x y z
N MET A 1 -11.84 -6.98 -39.75
CA MET A 1 -13.22 -7.50 -39.85
C MET A 1 -13.18 -8.97 -39.48
N ASN A 2 -13.75 -9.36 -38.33
CA ASN A 2 -14.26 -10.71 -38.06
C ASN A 2 -15.03 -10.71 -36.72
N GLY A 3 -16.35 -10.80 -36.86
CA GLY A 3 -17.42 -11.20 -35.95
C GLY A 3 -17.17 -11.29 -34.44
N TRP A 4 -17.50 -10.22 -33.72
CA TRP A 4 -18.03 -10.31 -32.36
C TRP A 4 -19.54 -10.16 -32.48
N SER A 5 -20.29 -11.27 -32.53
CA SER A 5 -21.75 -11.22 -32.41
C SER A 5 -22.12 -11.20 -30.94
N GLY A 6 -21.84 -10.08 -30.25
CA GLY A 6 -22.50 -9.78 -28.99
C GLY A 6 -23.97 -9.55 -29.30
N GLN A 7 -24.87 -10.23 -28.58
CA GLN A 7 -26.25 -9.76 -28.53
C GLN A 7 -26.19 -8.33 -27.98
N ASN A 8 -26.56 -7.35 -28.79
CA ASN A 8 -26.68 -5.96 -28.35
C ASN A 8 -27.79 -5.88 -27.30
N PHE A 9 -27.43 -6.04 -26.02
CA PHE A 9 -28.27 -5.67 -24.89
C PHE A 9 -28.40 -4.14 -24.91
N VAL A 10 -29.41 -3.63 -25.63
CA VAL A 10 -29.78 -2.22 -25.57
C VAL A 10 -30.73 -2.06 -24.38
N ILE A 11 -30.17 -1.95 -23.18
CA ILE A 11 -30.94 -1.49 -22.01
C ILE A 11 -30.92 0.04 -22.07
N GLU A 12 -32.07 0.63 -22.40
CA GLU A 12 -32.22 2.09 -22.34
C GLU A 12 -32.37 2.53 -20.89
N PHE A 13 -31.54 3.50 -20.49
CA PHE A 13 -31.61 4.16 -19.19
C PHE A 13 -32.20 5.56 -19.38
N PRO A 14 -33.54 5.70 -19.53
CA PRO A 14 -34.16 6.93 -20.00
C PRO A 14 -33.96 8.14 -19.07
N ASN A 15 -33.58 7.92 -17.81
CA ASN A 15 -33.40 8.96 -16.78
C ASN A 15 -31.95 9.10 -16.29
N VAL A 16 -30.97 8.48 -16.97
CA VAL A 16 -29.57 8.54 -16.55
C VAL A 16 -28.83 9.68 -17.26
N ASP A 17 -28.02 10.43 -16.49
CA ASP A 17 -27.19 11.49 -17.05
C ASP A 17 -26.28 10.94 -18.16
N ARG A 18 -26.16 11.69 -19.26
CA ARG A 18 -25.34 11.28 -20.41
C ARG A 18 -23.88 11.02 -20.02
N SER A 19 -23.39 11.68 -18.97
CA SER A 19 -22.03 11.47 -18.47
C SER A 19 -21.83 10.10 -17.79
N THR A 20 -22.90 9.46 -17.32
CA THR A 20 -22.86 8.17 -16.61
C THR A 20 -22.96 6.97 -17.56
N VAL A 21 -23.57 7.15 -18.74
CA VAL A 21 -23.78 6.08 -19.74
C VAL A 21 -22.50 5.31 -20.11
N PRO A 22 -21.33 5.93 -20.34
CA PRO A 22 -20.11 5.19 -20.68
C PRO A 22 -19.67 4.21 -19.58
N TYR A 23 -19.88 4.56 -18.31
CA TYR A 23 -19.51 3.71 -17.18
C TYR A 23 -20.46 2.53 -17.02
N ILE A 24 -21.75 2.74 -17.24
CA ILE A 24 -22.73 1.63 -17.25
C ILE A 24 -22.44 0.67 -18.41
N HIS A 25 -22.11 1.21 -19.59
CA HIS A 25 -21.68 0.38 -20.71
C HIS A 25 -20.43 -0.43 -20.35
N HIS A 26 -19.40 0.21 -19.79
CA HIS A 26 -18.18 -0.48 -19.34
C HIS A 26 -18.46 -1.55 -18.28
N PHE A 27 -19.36 -1.27 -17.32
CA PHE A 27 -19.77 -2.26 -16.33
C PHE A 27 -20.36 -3.50 -16.99
N VAL A 28 -21.33 -3.30 -17.90
CA VAL A 28 -22.03 -4.38 -18.62
C VAL A 28 -21.09 -5.19 -19.49
N THR A 29 -20.20 -4.52 -20.24
CA THR A 29 -19.33 -5.21 -21.21
C THR A 29 -18.03 -5.74 -20.62
N PHE A 30 -17.65 -5.31 -19.41
CA PHE A 30 -16.37 -5.66 -18.81
C PHE A 30 -16.50 -6.08 -17.35
N CYS A 31 -16.98 -5.22 -16.44
CA CYS A 31 -16.93 -5.53 -15.00
C CYS A 31 -17.76 -6.77 -14.61
N CYS A 32 -18.94 -6.98 -15.21
CA CYS A 32 -19.82 -8.10 -14.90
C CYS A 32 -19.14 -9.48 -15.00
N ARG A 33 -18.20 -9.66 -15.93
CA ARG A 33 -17.53 -10.96 -16.15
C ARG A 33 -16.64 -11.41 -14.98
N PHE A 34 -16.27 -10.48 -14.10
CA PHE A 34 -15.43 -10.77 -12.93
C PHE A 34 -16.27 -10.94 -11.65
N LEU A 35 -17.58 -10.66 -11.71
CA LEU A 35 -18.49 -10.82 -10.57
C LEU A 35 -19.11 -12.22 -10.53
N ALA A 36 -19.06 -12.94 -11.65
CA ALA A 36 -19.52 -14.31 -11.75
C ALA A 36 -18.53 -15.13 -12.57
N TYR A 37 -18.50 -16.43 -12.27
CA TYR A 37 -17.70 -17.43 -12.97
C TYR A 37 -18.28 -17.76 -14.36
N SER A 38 -18.59 -16.75 -15.18
CA SER A 38 -19.39 -16.95 -16.40
C SER A 38 -19.11 -15.92 -17.48
N ASN A 39 -19.28 -16.33 -18.73
CA ASN A 39 -19.05 -15.50 -19.90
C ASN A 39 -20.23 -14.56 -20.23
N ASP A 40 -19.93 -13.49 -20.98
CA ASP A 40 -20.80 -12.36 -21.33
C ASP A 40 -22.03 -12.70 -22.22
N ASN A 41 -22.12 -13.92 -22.76
CA ASN A 41 -23.18 -14.31 -23.71
C ASN A 41 -24.05 -15.48 -23.21
N GLU A 42 -23.92 -15.89 -21.94
CA GLU A 42 -24.40 -17.21 -21.50
C GLU A 42 -25.14 -17.21 -20.16
N GLY A 43 -25.76 -16.09 -19.76
CA GLY A 43 -26.65 -16.04 -18.59
C GLY A 43 -26.12 -15.32 -17.35
N ASN A 44 -25.13 -14.41 -17.48
CA ASN A 44 -24.54 -13.70 -16.34
C ASN A 44 -25.64 -13.00 -15.51
N PRO A 45 -25.93 -13.44 -14.26
CA PRO A 45 -27.04 -12.88 -13.51
C PRO A 45 -26.77 -11.43 -13.10
N PHE A 46 -25.50 -11.01 -12.99
CA PHE A 46 -25.17 -9.59 -12.80
C PHE A 46 -25.50 -8.76 -14.04
N GLN A 47 -25.50 -9.36 -15.23
CA GLN A 47 -25.88 -8.69 -16.47
C GLN A 47 -27.39 -8.79 -16.76
N GLU A 48 -27.99 -9.96 -16.57
CA GLU A 48 -29.38 -10.25 -16.97
C GLU A 48 -30.40 -9.91 -15.88
N GLU A 49 -30.03 -10.07 -14.60
CA GLU A 49 -30.94 -9.83 -13.47
C GLU A 49 -30.61 -8.52 -12.75
N LEU A 50 -29.33 -8.23 -12.49
CA LEU A 50 -28.94 -7.04 -11.71
C LEU A 50 -28.98 -5.73 -12.52
N VAL A 51 -28.42 -5.69 -13.73
CA VAL A 51 -28.40 -4.47 -14.57
C VAL A 51 -29.81 -3.89 -14.80
N PRO A 52 -30.86 -4.68 -15.12
CA PRO A 52 -32.20 -4.12 -15.28
C PRO A 52 -32.73 -3.40 -14.03
N LEU A 53 -32.36 -3.86 -12.83
CA LEU A 53 -32.81 -3.25 -11.58
C LEU A 53 -32.24 -1.84 -11.38
N ALA A 54 -31.07 -1.52 -11.98
CA ALA A 54 -30.43 -0.22 -11.87
C ALA A 54 -31.27 0.92 -12.48
N THR A 55 -32.21 0.61 -13.39
CA THR A 55 -33.16 1.60 -13.93
C THR A 55 -34.11 2.17 -12.87
N SER A 56 -34.31 1.44 -11.77
CA SER A 56 -35.23 1.79 -10.69
C SER A 56 -34.54 1.95 -9.32
N SER A 57 -33.22 1.79 -9.27
CA SER A 57 -32.41 1.91 -8.05
C SER A 57 -31.22 2.84 -8.28
N PRO A 58 -31.29 4.10 -7.83
CA PRO A 58 -30.18 5.05 -7.90
C PRO A 58 -28.92 4.55 -7.18
N ALA A 59 -29.09 3.91 -6.02
CA ALA A 59 -27.99 3.30 -5.27
C ALA A 59 -27.22 2.29 -6.13
N LEU A 60 -27.93 1.33 -6.74
CA LEU A 60 -27.31 0.32 -7.58
C LEU A 60 -26.65 0.94 -8.83
N LEU A 61 -27.34 1.86 -9.50
CA LEU A 61 -26.82 2.56 -10.67
C LEU A 61 -25.48 3.24 -10.37
N HIS A 62 -25.41 3.97 -9.26
CA HIS A 62 -24.20 4.68 -8.87
C HIS A 62 -23.10 3.73 -8.38
N SER A 63 -23.43 2.62 -7.70
CA SER A 63 -22.44 1.58 -7.37
C SER A 63 -21.81 0.97 -8.63
N MET A 64 -22.61 0.66 -9.66
CA MET A 64 -22.12 0.13 -10.93
C MET A 64 -21.21 1.14 -11.64
N ALA A 65 -21.63 2.41 -11.70
CA ALA A 65 -20.84 3.47 -12.30
C ALA A 65 -19.53 3.74 -11.54
N ALA A 66 -19.56 3.67 -10.20
CA ALA A 66 -18.38 3.82 -9.35
C ALA A 66 -17.35 2.72 -9.63
N LEU A 67 -17.78 1.45 -9.65
CA LEU A 67 -16.91 0.31 -9.95
C LEU A 67 -16.27 0.42 -11.34
N ALA A 68 -17.07 0.77 -12.35
CA ALA A 68 -16.56 0.91 -13.71
C ALA A 68 -15.62 2.11 -13.88
N ALA A 69 -15.98 3.27 -13.33
CA ALA A 69 -15.14 4.47 -13.38
C ALA A 69 -13.83 4.26 -12.60
N GLY A 70 -13.93 3.61 -11.44
CA GLY A 70 -12.79 3.17 -10.65
C GLY A 70 -11.87 2.34 -11.53
N HIS A 71 -12.35 1.23 -12.07
CA HIS A 71 -11.54 0.35 -12.91
C HIS A 71 -10.81 1.11 -14.03
N LEU A 72 -11.54 1.96 -14.78
CA LEU A 72 -10.94 2.76 -15.85
C LEU A 72 -9.87 3.73 -15.33
N SER A 73 -10.05 4.33 -14.15
CA SER A 73 -9.12 5.31 -13.58
C SER A 73 -7.70 4.78 -13.40
N ARG A 74 -7.52 3.46 -13.23
CA ARG A 74 -6.20 2.81 -13.06
C ARG A 74 -5.27 2.98 -14.25
N SER A 75 -5.83 2.99 -15.47
CA SER A 75 -5.06 3.25 -16.70
C SER A 75 -5.30 4.65 -17.27
N GLN A 76 -6.37 5.29 -16.84
CA GLN A 76 -6.89 6.53 -17.41
C GLN A 76 -7.31 7.49 -16.29
N PRO A 77 -6.36 8.23 -15.69
CA PRO A 77 -6.59 9.04 -14.49
C PRO A 77 -7.75 10.04 -14.58
N GLN A 78 -8.16 10.44 -15.79
CA GLN A 78 -9.31 11.33 -15.99
C GLN A 78 -10.65 10.78 -15.44
N HIS A 79 -10.77 9.48 -15.21
CA HIS A 79 -11.99 8.87 -14.67
C HIS A 79 -12.06 8.86 -13.13
N ASP A 80 -10.97 9.23 -12.44
CA ASP A 80 -10.87 9.19 -10.97
C ASP A 80 -11.96 10.06 -10.29
N VAL A 81 -12.11 11.31 -10.77
CA VAL A 81 -13.14 12.23 -10.28
C VAL A 81 -14.56 11.66 -10.44
N ALA A 82 -14.82 10.92 -11.53
CA ALA A 82 -16.11 10.28 -11.75
C ALA A 82 -16.33 9.08 -10.82
N ALA A 83 -15.27 8.31 -10.53
CA ALA A 83 -15.30 7.21 -9.58
C ALA A 83 -15.67 7.71 -8.18
N THR A 84 -14.95 8.71 -7.66
CA THR A 84 -15.24 9.31 -6.35
C THR A 84 -16.63 9.93 -6.27
N LYS A 85 -17.07 10.61 -7.34
CA LYS A 85 -18.41 11.20 -7.42
C LYS A 85 -19.50 10.12 -7.32
N HIS A 86 -19.41 9.08 -8.15
CA HIS A 86 -20.42 8.01 -8.16
C HIS A 86 -20.40 7.19 -6.88
N TYR A 87 -19.23 6.93 -6.30
CA TYR A 87 -19.11 6.29 -5.00
C TYR A 87 -19.84 7.08 -3.90
N SER A 88 -19.61 8.40 -3.83
CA SER A 88 -20.27 9.27 -2.85
C SER A 88 -21.80 9.30 -3.01
N LEU A 89 -22.27 9.34 -4.26
CA LEU A 89 -23.71 9.28 -4.57
C LEU A 89 -24.30 7.91 -4.21
N ALA A 90 -23.61 6.82 -4.50
CA ALA A 90 -24.05 5.47 -4.14
C ALA A 90 -24.22 5.30 -2.64
N LEU A 91 -23.28 5.81 -1.82
CA LEU A 91 -23.38 5.80 -0.36
C LEU A 91 -24.61 6.58 0.13
N HIS A 92 -24.86 7.76 -0.44
CA HIS A 92 -26.01 8.57 -0.09
C HIS A 92 -27.33 7.85 -0.39
N GLU A 93 -27.49 7.37 -1.63
CA GLU A 93 -28.69 6.68 -2.09
C GLU A 93 -28.91 5.33 -1.37
N LEU A 94 -27.83 4.61 -1.05
CA LEU A 94 -27.91 3.37 -0.28
C LEU A 94 -28.42 3.64 1.13
N LYS A 95 -27.94 4.69 1.80
CA LYS A 95 -28.42 5.09 3.13
C LYS A 95 -29.92 5.39 3.11
N GLU A 96 -30.42 6.10 2.11
CA GLU A 96 -31.86 6.37 1.94
C GLU A 96 -32.63 5.06 1.69
N SER A 97 -32.12 4.19 0.81
CA SER A 97 -32.73 2.88 0.50
C SER A 97 -32.87 1.97 1.73
N LEU A 98 -31.93 2.05 2.67
CA LEU A 98 -31.95 1.27 3.90
C LEU A 98 -32.92 1.79 4.95
N SER A 99 -33.40 3.02 4.81
CA SER A 99 -34.38 3.62 5.72
C SER A 99 -35.80 3.10 5.48
N ASP A 100 -36.10 2.57 4.28
CA ASP A 100 -37.36 1.92 3.94
C ASP A 100 -37.20 0.38 3.99
N PRO A 101 -37.89 -0.34 4.90
CA PRO A 101 -37.78 -1.79 5.03
C PRO A 101 -38.14 -2.58 3.76
N VAL A 102 -39.02 -2.06 2.90
CA VAL A 102 -39.41 -2.72 1.64
C VAL A 102 -38.28 -2.60 0.62
N VAL A 103 -37.72 -1.40 0.49
CA VAL A 103 -36.58 -1.14 -0.42
C VAL A 103 -35.31 -1.83 0.09
N ALA A 104 -35.08 -1.84 1.40
CA ALA A 104 -33.95 -2.53 2.02
C ALA A 104 -33.93 -4.04 1.70
N ARG A 105 -35.10 -4.68 1.55
CA ARG A 105 -35.21 -6.10 1.18
C ARG A 105 -34.99 -6.37 -0.31
N ALA A 106 -34.92 -5.37 -1.16
CA ALA A 106 -34.78 -5.56 -2.60
C ALA A 106 -33.39 -6.09 -2.99
N ASP A 107 -33.32 -6.83 -4.10
CA ASP A 107 -32.05 -7.31 -4.69
C ASP A 107 -31.14 -6.16 -5.10
N SER A 108 -31.73 -5.05 -5.52
CA SER A 108 -30.99 -3.85 -5.91
C SER A 108 -30.19 -3.25 -4.75
N THR A 109 -30.74 -3.29 -3.53
CA THR A 109 -30.06 -2.80 -2.32
C THR A 109 -28.91 -3.72 -1.92
N LEU A 110 -29.13 -5.04 -1.89
CA LEU A 110 -28.07 -6.02 -1.61
C LEU A 110 -26.98 -5.94 -2.67
N GLY A 111 -27.36 -5.86 -3.95
CA GLY A 111 -26.43 -5.68 -5.07
C GLY A 111 -25.62 -4.39 -4.96
N ALA A 112 -26.24 -3.26 -4.61
CA ALA A 112 -25.53 -2.00 -4.41
C ALA A 112 -24.48 -2.10 -3.30
N CYS A 113 -24.82 -2.76 -2.18
CA CYS A 113 -23.92 -2.98 -1.04
C CYS A 113 -22.73 -3.88 -1.42
N LEU A 114 -22.99 -4.97 -2.16
CA LEU A 114 -21.95 -5.88 -2.62
C LEU A 114 -21.03 -5.24 -3.67
N LEU A 115 -21.56 -4.42 -4.59
CA LEU A 115 -20.73 -3.71 -5.56
C LEU A 115 -19.85 -2.62 -4.92
N LEU A 116 -20.31 -1.97 -3.83
CA LEU A 116 -19.46 -1.06 -3.05
C LEU A 116 -18.38 -1.81 -2.29
N CYS A 117 -18.66 -3.00 -1.78
CA CYS A 117 -17.64 -3.88 -1.22
C CYS A 117 -16.55 -4.19 -2.26
N VAL A 118 -16.92 -4.57 -3.49
CA VAL A 118 -15.97 -4.80 -4.59
C VAL A 118 -15.21 -3.54 -4.95
N TYR A 119 -15.88 -2.38 -5.04
CA TYR A 119 -15.22 -1.10 -5.30
C TYR A 119 -14.12 -0.82 -4.28
N GLU A 120 -14.40 -0.98 -2.99
CA GLU A 120 -13.41 -0.77 -1.93
C GLU A 120 -12.26 -1.79 -2.03
N ILE A 121 -12.54 -3.07 -2.31
CA ILE A 121 -11.50 -4.09 -2.53
C ILE A 121 -10.59 -3.72 -3.72
N SER A 122 -11.16 -3.12 -4.75
CA SER A 122 -10.49 -2.87 -6.04
C SER A 122 -9.80 -1.51 -6.16
N HIS A 123 -10.20 -0.52 -5.36
CA HIS A 123 -9.80 0.88 -5.55
C HIS A 123 -9.39 1.62 -4.29
N SER A 124 -9.69 1.07 -3.11
CA SER A 124 -9.44 1.74 -1.84
C SER A 124 -8.28 1.10 -1.09
N GLN A 125 -7.55 1.91 -0.35
CA GLN A 125 -6.55 1.44 0.61
C GLN A 125 -7.12 1.30 2.02
N ASN A 126 -8.39 1.64 2.23
CA ASN A 126 -9.06 1.53 3.53
C ASN A 126 -9.86 0.22 3.62
N PRO A 127 -9.98 -0.38 4.83
CA PRO A 127 -10.73 -1.61 5.02
C PRO A 127 -12.27 -1.42 5.03
N LEU A 128 -12.80 -0.37 4.38
CA LEU A 128 -14.24 -0.08 4.35
C LEU A 128 -15.05 -1.17 3.64
N TRP A 129 -14.41 -1.97 2.79
CA TRP A 129 -15.03 -3.15 2.20
C TRP A 129 -15.62 -4.10 3.25
N LEU A 130 -15.00 -4.20 4.44
CA LEU A 130 -15.49 -5.05 5.53
C LEU A 130 -16.80 -4.53 6.12
N ASP A 131 -16.98 -3.21 6.20
CA ASP A 131 -18.23 -2.60 6.65
C ASP A 131 -19.35 -2.85 5.62
N HIS A 132 -19.05 -2.74 4.33
CA HIS A 132 -20.01 -3.10 3.27
C HIS A 132 -20.36 -4.59 3.27
N LEU A 133 -19.37 -5.46 3.49
CA LEU A 133 -19.58 -6.90 3.59
C LEU A 133 -20.43 -7.26 4.83
N THR A 134 -20.17 -6.61 5.97
CA THR A 134 -20.99 -6.72 7.18
C THR A 134 -22.41 -6.25 6.94
N GLY A 135 -22.59 -5.12 6.24
CA GLY A 135 -23.92 -4.64 5.84
C GLY A 135 -24.65 -5.63 4.91
N ALA A 136 -23.94 -6.26 3.98
CA ALA A 136 -24.51 -7.28 3.10
C ALA A 136 -24.94 -8.54 3.88
N ARG A 137 -24.16 -8.98 4.88
CA ARG A 137 -24.56 -10.04 5.82
C ARG A 137 -25.88 -9.69 6.50
N ASP A 138 -25.99 -8.49 7.06
CA ASP A 138 -27.18 -8.05 7.79
C ASP A 138 -28.41 -8.00 6.89
N LEU A 139 -28.25 -7.57 5.63
CA LEU A 139 -29.31 -7.61 4.63
C LEU A 139 -29.74 -9.04 4.30
N ILE A 140 -28.79 -9.99 4.16
CA ILE A 140 -29.11 -11.41 3.93
C ILE A 140 -29.90 -11.98 5.10
N LEU A 141 -29.47 -11.72 6.34
CA LEU A 141 -30.20 -12.16 7.53
C LEU A 141 -31.60 -11.53 7.60
N PHE A 142 -31.71 -10.23 7.27
CA PHE A 142 -32.99 -9.52 7.24
C PHE A 142 -33.97 -10.05 6.17
N ARG A 143 -33.44 -10.69 5.11
CA ARG A 143 -34.20 -11.35 4.04
C ARG A 143 -34.59 -12.80 4.38
N GLY A 144 -34.29 -13.26 5.59
CA GLY A 144 -34.61 -14.60 6.06
C GLY A 144 -33.46 -15.59 5.95
N GLY A 145 -32.21 -15.10 5.87
CA GLY A 145 -31.01 -15.94 5.88
C GLY A 145 -30.46 -16.28 4.49
N PRO A 146 -29.27 -16.91 4.44
CA PRO A 146 -28.61 -17.27 3.18
C PRO A 146 -29.44 -18.31 2.42
N ARG A 147 -29.62 -18.08 1.12
CA ARG A 147 -30.19 -19.05 0.17
C ARG A 147 -29.17 -19.33 -0.90
N THR A 148 -28.61 -20.54 -0.92
CA THR A 148 -27.48 -20.83 -1.82
C THR A 148 -27.92 -20.88 -3.29
N SER A 149 -29.20 -21.07 -3.58
CA SER A 149 -29.76 -20.94 -4.93
C SER A 149 -29.73 -19.51 -5.49
N HIS A 150 -29.55 -18.49 -4.65
CA HIS A 150 -29.59 -17.09 -5.04
C HIS A 150 -28.19 -16.53 -5.35
N TYR A 151 -28.00 -15.94 -6.53
CA TYR A 151 -26.66 -15.52 -7.01
C TYR A 151 -25.99 -14.45 -6.15
N LEU A 152 -26.74 -13.46 -5.62
CA LEU A 152 -26.16 -12.45 -4.70
C LEU A 152 -25.70 -13.07 -3.38
N THR A 153 -26.36 -14.13 -2.91
CA THR A 153 -25.92 -14.85 -1.71
C THR A 153 -24.63 -15.59 -1.99
N ARG A 154 -24.53 -16.30 -3.14
CA ARG A 154 -23.28 -16.97 -3.54
C ARG A 154 -22.13 -15.98 -3.67
N PHE A 155 -22.38 -14.81 -4.23
CA PHE A 155 -21.37 -13.77 -4.36
C PHE A 155 -20.93 -13.20 -3.01
N PHE A 156 -21.88 -12.94 -2.11
CA PHE A 156 -21.57 -12.63 -0.71
C PHE A 156 -20.70 -13.74 -0.09
N SER A 157 -21.10 -15.00 -0.21
CA SER A 157 -20.36 -16.13 0.38
C SER A 157 -18.94 -16.26 -0.18
N PHE A 158 -18.73 -15.93 -1.46
CA PHE A 158 -17.41 -15.84 -2.05
C PHE A 158 -16.57 -14.74 -1.40
N LEU A 159 -17.08 -13.51 -1.35
CA LEU A 159 -16.39 -12.37 -0.74
C LEU A 159 -16.09 -12.60 0.75
N ASP A 160 -17.03 -13.20 1.49
CA ASP A 160 -16.89 -13.52 2.90
C ASP A 160 -15.77 -14.53 3.15
N VAL A 161 -15.77 -15.66 2.44
CA VAL A 161 -14.70 -16.67 2.60
C VAL A 161 -13.35 -16.16 2.11
N SER A 162 -13.29 -15.48 0.97
CA SER A 162 -12.04 -14.90 0.44
C SER A 162 -11.47 -13.81 1.36
N GLY A 163 -12.33 -12.94 1.89
CA GLY A 163 -11.97 -11.94 2.89
C GLY A 163 -11.51 -12.59 4.20
N SER A 164 -12.12 -13.69 4.61
CA SER A 164 -11.76 -14.44 5.83
C SER A 164 -10.39 -15.11 5.75
N LEU A 165 -10.06 -15.68 4.59
CA LEU A 165 -8.75 -16.28 4.35
C LEU A 165 -7.63 -15.25 4.41
N SER A 166 -7.91 -14.03 3.95
CA SER A 166 -6.96 -12.93 3.93
C SER A 166 -6.86 -12.25 5.31
N SER A 167 -7.98 -12.10 6.03
CA SER A 167 -8.04 -11.41 7.33
C SER A 167 -7.70 -12.26 8.53
N GLY A 168 -7.87 -13.59 8.43
CA GLY A 168 -7.79 -14.48 9.58
C GLY A 168 -8.93 -14.29 10.59
N ALA A 169 -10.02 -13.57 10.25
CA ALA A 169 -11.16 -13.33 11.15
C ALA A 169 -12.24 -14.44 11.13
N GLY A 170 -12.09 -15.44 10.25
CA GLY A 170 -13.13 -16.42 9.97
C GLY A 170 -14.37 -15.81 9.28
N PRO A 171 -15.25 -16.63 8.68
CA PRO A 171 -16.42 -16.13 7.96
C PRO A 171 -17.45 -15.45 8.86
N LEU A 172 -18.07 -14.39 8.35
CA LEU A 172 -19.04 -13.55 9.07
C LEU A 172 -20.35 -14.28 9.39
N LEU A 173 -20.72 -15.29 8.61
CA LEU A 173 -21.84 -16.20 8.91
C LEU A 173 -21.33 -17.50 9.53
N GLU A 174 -21.96 -17.90 10.63
CA GLU A 174 -21.70 -19.20 11.26
C GLU A 174 -22.36 -20.35 10.48
N GLY A 175 -21.75 -21.54 10.55
CA GLY A 175 -22.25 -22.75 9.89
C GLY A 175 -21.83 -22.89 8.43
N ASN A 176 -22.46 -23.85 7.74
CA ASN A 176 -22.24 -24.12 6.32
C ASN A 176 -23.36 -23.47 5.50
N TYR A 177 -23.19 -22.19 5.19
CA TYR A 177 -24.14 -21.41 4.37
C TYR A 177 -23.77 -21.42 2.86
N TRP A 178 -22.88 -22.35 2.47
CA TRP A 178 -22.48 -22.62 1.09
C TRP A 178 -23.22 -23.79 0.45
N LEU A 179 -23.73 -24.72 1.26
CA LEU A 179 -24.61 -25.81 0.82
C LEU A 179 -26.02 -25.56 1.32
N ASP A 180 -27.03 -25.87 0.51
CA ASP A 180 -28.40 -25.87 1.00
C ASP A 180 -28.53 -26.94 2.11
N ASP A 181 -29.04 -26.54 3.27
CA ASP A 181 -29.64 -27.49 4.20
C ASP A 181 -30.85 -28.11 3.49
N GLY A 182 -30.88 -29.44 3.42
CA GLY A 182 -31.75 -30.26 2.56
C GLY A 182 -33.19 -29.78 2.27
N GLU A 183 -33.66 -30.17 1.07
CA GLU A 183 -35.06 -30.27 0.61
C GLU A 183 -36.11 -29.46 1.40
N ASN A 184 -36.20 -28.16 1.13
CA ASN A 184 -37.48 -27.46 1.28
C ASN A 184 -38.28 -27.60 -0.02
N GLU A 185 -39.08 -28.67 -0.06
CA GLU A 185 -40.26 -28.86 -0.91
C GLU A 185 -41.26 -27.71 -0.67
N ASP A 186 -41.10 -26.55 -1.32
CA ASP A 186 -42.18 -25.55 -1.47
C ASP A 186 -41.84 -24.43 -2.49
N SER A 187 -41.09 -24.76 -3.54
CA SER A 187 -40.93 -23.86 -4.70
C SER A 187 -41.77 -24.41 -5.86
N PRO A 188 -42.80 -23.69 -6.35
CA PRO A 188 -43.64 -24.18 -7.43
C PRO A 188 -42.77 -24.48 -8.65
N GLU A 189 -42.95 -25.68 -9.19
CA GLU A 189 -42.39 -26.18 -10.44
C GLU A 189 -42.59 -25.18 -11.59
N ASN A 190 -41.73 -24.16 -11.76
CA ASN A 190 -41.56 -23.45 -13.03
C ASN A 190 -40.45 -22.38 -13.14
N SER A 191 -39.57 -22.17 -12.15
CA SER A 191 -38.36 -21.39 -12.45
C SER A 191 -37.40 -22.31 -13.20
N LYS A 192 -37.20 -22.05 -14.51
CA LYS A 192 -36.11 -22.65 -15.30
C LYS A 192 -34.88 -22.79 -14.40
N ARG A 193 -34.48 -24.02 -14.03
CA ARG A 193 -33.19 -24.25 -13.40
C ARG A 193 -32.15 -23.65 -14.34
N THR A 194 -31.61 -22.50 -13.99
CA THR A 194 -30.57 -21.82 -14.75
C THR A 194 -29.39 -22.79 -14.80
N ARG A 195 -29.07 -23.29 -15.99
CA ARG A 195 -27.87 -24.13 -16.21
C ARG A 195 -26.68 -23.21 -16.01
N TRP A 196 -26.08 -23.28 -14.83
CA TRP A 196 -25.09 -22.31 -14.40
C TRP A 196 -23.85 -22.98 -13.82
N PRO A 197 -22.67 -22.80 -14.44
CA PRO A 197 -22.47 -22.33 -15.81
C PRO A 197 -22.92 -23.40 -16.81
N TYR A 198 -23.40 -22.99 -17.98
CA TYR A 198 -23.93 -23.91 -19.00
C TYR A 198 -22.88 -24.92 -19.53
N TYR A 199 -21.59 -24.58 -19.48
CA TYR A 199 -20.49 -25.47 -19.86
C TYR A 199 -20.19 -26.57 -18.83
N ASP A 200 -20.70 -26.47 -17.61
CA ASP A 200 -20.57 -27.49 -16.57
C ASP A 200 -21.76 -28.46 -16.64
N SER A 201 -21.84 -29.25 -17.72
CA SER A 201 -22.94 -30.19 -17.94
C SER A 201 -22.94 -31.29 -16.87
N GLY A 202 -23.70 -31.06 -15.78
CA GLY A 202 -23.74 -31.92 -14.60
C GLY A 202 -23.47 -31.20 -13.28
N ASN A 203 -23.19 -29.88 -13.29
CA ASN A 203 -22.79 -29.08 -12.12
C ASN A 203 -21.54 -29.66 -11.41
N VAL A 204 -20.66 -30.33 -12.14
CA VAL A 204 -19.45 -30.94 -11.59
C VAL A 204 -18.54 -29.85 -11.04
N MET A 205 -18.09 -28.91 -11.86
CA MET A 205 -17.17 -27.86 -11.44
C MET A 205 -17.75 -26.97 -10.34
N VAL A 206 -19.00 -26.56 -10.47
CA VAL A 206 -19.66 -25.72 -9.47
C VAL A 206 -19.79 -26.44 -8.14
N SER A 207 -20.22 -27.71 -8.14
CA SER A 207 -20.39 -28.46 -6.90
C SER A 207 -19.06 -28.71 -6.20
N HIS A 208 -18.00 -29.02 -6.96
CA HIS A 208 -16.66 -29.24 -6.41
C HIS A 208 -16.04 -27.92 -5.91
N PHE A 209 -16.21 -26.82 -6.63
CA PHE A 209 -15.74 -25.52 -6.17
C PHE A 209 -16.47 -25.07 -4.89
N HIS A 210 -17.79 -25.30 -4.79
CA HIS A 210 -18.53 -25.03 -3.55
C HIS A 210 -17.99 -25.86 -2.38
N GLN A 211 -17.71 -27.14 -2.60
CA GLN A 211 -17.12 -28.01 -1.59
C GLN A 211 -15.73 -27.52 -1.16
N LEU A 212 -14.93 -27.02 -2.10
CA LEU A 212 -13.64 -26.38 -1.81
C LEU A 212 -13.79 -25.12 -0.96
N MET A 213 -14.79 -24.28 -1.25
CA MET A 213 -15.09 -23.07 -0.46
C MET A 213 -15.45 -23.38 0.99
N ILE A 214 -16.09 -24.53 1.26
CA ILE A 214 -16.34 -25.00 2.62
C ILE A 214 -15.03 -25.32 3.34
N PHE A 215 -14.09 -26.00 2.67
CA PHE A 215 -12.78 -26.27 3.26
C PHE A 215 -11.99 -24.98 3.50
N MET A 216 -12.03 -24.03 2.56
CA MET A 216 -11.45 -22.70 2.73
C MET A 216 -12.06 -21.96 3.93
N ALA A 217 -13.37 -22.02 4.12
CA ALA A 217 -14.05 -21.47 5.29
C ALA A 217 -13.61 -22.15 6.60
N LYS A 218 -13.49 -23.49 6.62
CA LYS A 218 -12.97 -24.24 7.77
C LYS A 218 -11.53 -23.84 8.11
N LEU A 219 -10.68 -23.69 7.09
CA LEU A 219 -9.28 -23.25 7.25
C LEU A 219 -9.17 -21.81 7.78
N ALA A 220 -10.00 -20.89 7.28
CA ALA A 220 -10.04 -19.52 7.79
C ALA A 220 -10.40 -19.49 9.29
N ARG A 221 -11.41 -20.28 9.70
CA ARG A 221 -11.76 -20.43 11.13
C ARG A 221 -10.61 -21.04 11.94
N LEU A 222 -10.02 -22.13 11.47
CA LEU A 222 -8.91 -22.78 12.15
C LEU A 222 -7.71 -21.84 12.31
N SER A 223 -7.40 -21.06 11.26
CA SER A 223 -6.35 -20.05 11.31
C SER A 223 -6.63 -18.99 12.38
N SER A 224 -7.87 -18.47 12.42
CA SER A 224 -8.31 -17.54 13.46
C SER A 224 -8.15 -18.13 14.87
N GLU A 225 -8.66 -19.35 15.08
CA GLU A 225 -8.56 -20.07 16.35
C GLU A 225 -7.10 -20.32 16.77
N SER A 226 -6.23 -20.63 15.81
CA SER A 226 -4.80 -20.87 16.04
C SER A 226 -4.03 -19.63 16.50
N MET A 227 -4.51 -18.45 16.12
CA MET A 227 -3.93 -17.15 16.54
C MET A 227 -4.57 -16.63 17.85
N GLY A 228 -5.69 -17.22 18.28
CA GLY A 228 -6.44 -16.81 19.46
C GLY A 228 -6.08 -17.57 20.75
N GLU A 229 -6.92 -17.43 21.77
CA GLU A 229 -6.75 -18.10 23.07
C GLU A 229 -6.66 -19.63 22.94
N LEU A 230 -7.41 -20.23 22.01
CA LEU A 230 -7.42 -21.66 21.78
C LEU A 230 -6.05 -22.17 21.30
N GLY A 231 -5.44 -21.52 20.30
CA GLY A 231 -4.10 -21.87 19.82
C GLY A 231 -3.02 -21.67 20.88
N ASN A 232 -3.13 -20.61 21.68
CA ASN A 232 -2.17 -20.29 22.73
C ASN A 232 -2.20 -21.28 23.92
N HIS A 233 -3.38 -21.72 24.34
CA HIS A 233 -3.52 -22.59 25.53
C HIS A 233 -3.71 -24.08 25.20
N TYR A 234 -4.20 -24.39 24.00
CA TYR A 234 -4.58 -25.76 23.61
C TYR A 234 -4.12 -26.10 22.18
N PRO A 235 -2.80 -26.03 21.88
CA PRO A 235 -2.28 -26.27 20.54
C PRO A 235 -2.62 -27.66 20.00
N ASP A 236 -2.73 -28.69 20.86
CA ASP A 236 -3.11 -30.05 20.46
C ASP A 236 -4.51 -30.11 19.83
N ILE A 237 -5.44 -29.23 20.25
CA ILE A 237 -6.79 -29.16 19.67
C ILE A 237 -6.71 -28.59 18.24
N ILE A 238 -5.88 -27.56 18.02
CA ILE A 238 -5.64 -27.01 16.67
C ILE A 238 -5.04 -28.08 15.77
N VAL A 239 -4.05 -28.83 16.28
CA VAL A 239 -3.41 -29.93 15.54
C VAL A 239 -4.43 -31.00 15.16
N GLN A 240 -5.30 -31.43 16.08
CA GLN A 240 -6.34 -32.42 15.80
C GLN A 240 -7.33 -31.91 14.74
N LYS A 241 -7.86 -30.69 14.91
CA LYS A 241 -8.77 -30.08 13.92
C LYS A 241 -8.13 -29.94 12.54
N ALA A 242 -6.84 -29.60 12.49
CA ALA A 242 -6.10 -29.52 11.24
C ALA A 242 -6.00 -30.89 10.55
N TYR A 243 -5.72 -31.96 11.30
CA TYR A 243 -5.68 -33.31 10.75
C TYR A 243 -7.06 -33.76 10.24
N ASP A 244 -8.13 -33.48 10.98
CA ASP A 244 -9.49 -33.80 10.55
C ASP A 244 -9.83 -33.08 9.23
N ILE A 245 -9.54 -31.78 9.14
CA ILE A 245 -9.75 -31.00 7.90
C ILE A 245 -8.90 -31.53 6.75
N ARG A 246 -7.63 -31.89 7.01
CA ARG A 246 -6.73 -32.43 5.98
C ARG A 246 -7.25 -33.74 5.43
N ASP A 247 -7.65 -34.66 6.30
CA ASP A 247 -8.08 -35.99 5.90
C ASP A 247 -9.41 -35.92 5.12
N GLU A 248 -10.34 -35.05 5.53
CA GLU A 248 -11.55 -34.74 4.75
C GLU A 248 -11.25 -34.11 3.38
N LEU A 249 -10.35 -33.12 3.33
CA LEU A 249 -9.95 -32.43 2.10
C LEU A 249 -9.33 -33.41 1.10
N LEU A 250 -8.41 -34.26 1.56
CA LEU A 250 -7.76 -35.26 0.71
C LEU A 250 -8.74 -36.34 0.26
N ALA A 251 -9.63 -36.82 1.13
CA ALA A 251 -10.66 -37.78 0.76
C ALA A 251 -11.60 -37.21 -0.31
N TRP A 252 -12.04 -35.96 -0.15
CA TRP A 252 -12.82 -35.26 -1.16
C TRP A 252 -12.05 -35.09 -2.47
N TRP A 253 -10.79 -34.65 -2.42
CA TRP A 253 -9.96 -34.47 -3.61
C TRP A 253 -9.76 -35.78 -4.39
N GLN A 254 -9.59 -36.91 -3.68
CA GLN A 254 -9.50 -38.23 -4.31
C GLN A 254 -10.82 -38.71 -4.91
N SER A 255 -11.96 -38.20 -4.42
CA SER A 255 -13.29 -38.48 -4.99
C SER A 255 -13.62 -37.61 -6.21
N CYS A 256 -12.86 -36.52 -6.44
CA CYS A 256 -13.05 -35.65 -7.58
C CYS A 256 -12.78 -36.38 -8.90
N PRO A 257 -13.43 -35.97 -10.00
CA PRO A 257 -13.16 -36.53 -11.33
C PRO A 257 -11.68 -36.37 -11.73
N PRO A 258 -11.09 -37.33 -12.47
CA PRO A 258 -9.71 -37.23 -12.96
C PRO A 258 -9.44 -35.96 -13.76
N GLU A 259 -10.45 -35.40 -14.44
CA GLU A 259 -10.36 -34.14 -15.18
C GLU A 259 -10.03 -32.95 -14.26
N LEU A 260 -10.44 -32.98 -12.99
CA LEU A 260 -10.11 -31.96 -12.01
C LEU A 260 -8.77 -32.23 -11.30
N ARG A 261 -8.43 -33.49 -11.08
CA ARG A 261 -7.23 -33.90 -10.32
C ARG A 261 -5.96 -34.00 -11.18
N ASP A 262 -6.09 -34.66 -12.32
CA ASP A 262 -4.98 -35.19 -13.13
C ASP A 262 -4.73 -34.40 -14.41
N GLN A 263 -5.52 -33.35 -14.68
CA GLN A 263 -5.34 -32.51 -15.85
C GLN A 263 -3.94 -31.86 -15.83
N SER A 264 -3.22 -32.07 -16.92
CA SER A 264 -1.93 -31.43 -17.16
C SER A 264 -2.14 -29.98 -17.56
N ASN A 265 -1.35 -29.07 -16.98
CA ASN A 265 -1.35 -27.66 -17.37
C ASN A 265 -0.89 -27.42 -18.81
N ASP A 266 -0.20 -28.41 -19.41
CA ASP A 266 0.27 -28.39 -20.80
C ASP A 266 -0.87 -28.28 -21.82
N TRP A 267 -2.13 -28.39 -21.41
CA TRP A 267 -3.31 -28.18 -22.25
C TRP A 267 -3.25 -26.85 -23.03
N ARG A 268 -2.53 -25.84 -22.50
CA ARG A 268 -2.28 -24.53 -23.12
C ARG A 268 -1.23 -24.54 -24.24
N ARG A 269 -0.29 -25.49 -24.23
CA ARG A 269 0.79 -25.66 -25.22
C ARG A 269 0.57 -26.83 -26.16
N GLN A 270 -0.35 -27.72 -25.83
CA GLN A 270 -0.73 -28.85 -26.67
C GLN A 270 -1.13 -28.37 -28.08
N THR A 271 -0.52 -28.99 -29.09
CA THR A 271 -0.86 -28.71 -30.48
C THR A 271 -2.23 -29.31 -30.79
N ARG A 272 -3.24 -28.46 -31.05
CA ARG A 272 -4.61 -28.87 -31.38
C ARG A 272 -4.95 -28.58 -32.85
N PRO A 273 -5.77 -29.41 -33.51
CA PRO A 273 -6.19 -29.18 -34.91
C PRO A 273 -7.07 -27.93 -35.06
N ARG A 274 -7.72 -27.47 -33.99
CA ARG A 274 -8.42 -26.18 -33.91
C ARG A 274 -8.14 -25.50 -32.59
N LYS A 275 -8.26 -24.18 -32.54
CA LYS A 275 -8.28 -23.42 -31.28
C LYS A 275 -9.48 -23.83 -30.45
N LEU A 276 -9.31 -23.78 -29.13
CA LEU A 276 -10.44 -23.87 -28.20
C LEU A 276 -11.40 -22.71 -28.44
N THR A 277 -12.68 -22.99 -28.26
CA THR A 277 -13.71 -21.97 -28.12
C THR A 277 -13.57 -21.29 -26.75
N VAL A 278 -14.13 -20.09 -26.60
CA VAL A 278 -14.09 -19.37 -25.30
C VAL A 278 -14.63 -20.23 -24.16
N PRO A 279 -15.77 -20.95 -24.28
CA PRO A 279 -16.25 -21.83 -23.21
C PRO A 279 -15.28 -22.96 -22.86
N GLU A 280 -14.69 -23.63 -23.86
CA GLU A 280 -13.70 -24.69 -23.63
C GLU A 280 -12.45 -24.13 -22.93
N THR A 281 -12.00 -22.92 -23.28
CA THR A 281 -10.90 -22.25 -22.57
C THR A 281 -11.25 -21.95 -21.13
N LEU A 282 -12.44 -21.40 -20.86
CA LEU A 282 -12.88 -21.07 -19.51
C LEU A 282 -13.04 -22.32 -18.63
N GLU A 283 -13.50 -23.43 -19.20
CA GLU A 283 -13.58 -24.71 -18.52
C GLU A 283 -12.19 -25.20 -18.08
N GLU A 284 -11.21 -25.20 -18.98
CA GLU A 284 -9.84 -25.64 -18.67
C GLU A 284 -9.09 -24.69 -17.71
N GLU A 285 -9.32 -23.38 -17.82
CA GLU A 285 -8.87 -22.38 -16.83
C GLU A 285 -9.51 -22.60 -15.46
N GLY A 286 -10.78 -23.00 -15.46
CA GLY A 286 -11.54 -23.29 -14.27
C GLY A 286 -11.01 -24.45 -13.45
N PHE A 287 -10.68 -25.56 -14.14
CA PHE A 287 -10.00 -26.69 -13.53
C PHE A 287 -8.63 -26.29 -12.96
N SER A 288 -7.83 -25.55 -13.73
CA SER A 288 -6.53 -25.03 -13.29
C SER A 288 -6.64 -24.18 -12.02
N SER A 289 -7.64 -23.27 -11.98
CA SER A 289 -7.91 -22.41 -10.83
C SER A 289 -8.34 -23.20 -9.60
N THR A 290 -9.21 -24.20 -9.77
CA THR A 290 -9.68 -25.05 -8.68
C THR A 290 -8.53 -25.89 -8.10
N LYS A 291 -7.67 -26.45 -8.96
CA LYS A 291 -6.45 -27.15 -8.55
C LYS A 291 -5.50 -26.20 -7.80
N CYS A 292 -5.29 -24.99 -8.30
CA CYS A 292 -4.48 -23.97 -7.63
C CYS A 292 -4.99 -23.64 -6.22
N CYS A 293 -6.30 -23.43 -6.06
CA CYS A 293 -6.92 -23.19 -4.75
C CYS A 293 -6.78 -24.38 -3.80
N MET A 294 -6.95 -25.61 -4.30
CA MET A 294 -6.77 -26.83 -3.52
C MET A 294 -5.33 -26.96 -3.02
N GLN A 295 -4.34 -26.75 -3.89
CA GLN A 295 -2.93 -26.78 -3.50
C GLN A 295 -2.61 -25.66 -2.49
N GLY A 296 -3.21 -24.48 -2.66
CA GLY A 296 -3.14 -23.40 -1.66
C GLY A 296 -3.69 -23.80 -0.30
N CYS A 297 -4.77 -24.61 -0.24
CA CYS A 297 -5.32 -25.14 1.01
C CYS A 297 -4.35 -26.10 1.73
N ILE A 298 -3.64 -26.97 0.98
CA ILE A 298 -2.61 -27.85 1.55
C ILE A 298 -1.49 -27.03 2.18
N ILE A 299 -1.02 -26.01 1.47
CA ILE A 299 0.02 -25.12 1.96
C ILE A 299 -0.45 -24.36 3.19
N TYR A 300 -1.67 -23.82 3.17
CA TYR A 300 -2.20 -23.03 4.29
C TYR A 300 -2.43 -23.87 5.55
N LEU A 301 -2.95 -25.08 5.40
CA LEU A 301 -3.08 -26.03 6.51
C LEU A 301 -1.72 -26.33 7.16
N ASN A 302 -0.69 -26.55 6.34
CA ASN A 302 0.66 -26.76 6.84
C ASN A 302 1.24 -25.50 7.50
N HIS A 303 0.96 -24.32 6.95
CA HIS A 303 1.35 -23.05 7.57
C HIS A 303 0.69 -22.85 8.93
N ILE A 304 -0.59 -23.20 9.11
CA ILE A 304 -1.27 -23.11 10.42
C ILE A 304 -0.56 -23.98 11.46
N LEU A 305 -0.09 -25.17 11.07
CA LEU A 305 0.58 -26.13 11.96
C LEU A 305 2.04 -25.78 12.26
N ASP A 306 2.76 -25.22 11.29
CA ASP A 306 4.17 -24.82 11.41
C ASP A 306 4.41 -23.48 10.68
N PRO A 307 3.96 -22.36 11.26
CA PRO A 307 3.99 -21.06 10.58
C PRO A 307 5.40 -20.52 10.36
N LEU A 308 6.39 -21.07 11.07
CA LEU A 308 7.79 -20.66 11.01
C LEU A 308 8.67 -21.68 10.25
N GLY A 309 8.10 -22.76 9.72
CA GLY A 309 8.83 -23.78 8.96
C GLY A 309 10.03 -24.35 9.71
N ARG A 310 9.87 -24.72 10.99
CA ARG A 310 10.98 -25.18 11.86
C ARG A 310 11.49 -26.58 11.47
N GLY A 311 10.73 -27.33 10.66
CA GLY A 311 11.13 -28.64 10.11
C GLY A 311 11.46 -28.62 8.62
N PRO A 312 12.02 -29.72 8.06
CA PRO A 312 12.14 -29.86 6.61
C PRO A 312 10.76 -29.79 5.97
N GLN A 313 10.66 -29.12 4.83
CA GLN A 313 9.40 -28.96 4.13
C GLN A 313 8.82 -30.33 3.77
N LYS A 314 7.54 -30.55 4.10
CA LYS A 314 6.86 -31.79 3.77
C LYS A 314 6.74 -31.94 2.25
N ILE A 315 6.85 -33.19 1.77
CA ILE A 315 6.74 -33.53 0.34
C ILE A 315 5.45 -32.97 -0.27
N GLU A 316 4.32 -33.12 0.43
CA GLU A 316 3.01 -32.59 0.00
C GLU A 316 3.03 -31.07 -0.25
N VAL A 317 3.79 -30.30 0.54
CA VAL A 317 3.93 -28.85 0.38
C VAL A 317 4.83 -28.53 -0.82
N MET A 318 5.90 -29.29 -1.00
CA MET A 318 6.80 -29.13 -2.16
C MET A 318 6.06 -29.41 -3.48
N GLU A 319 5.27 -30.48 -3.53
CA GLU A 319 4.43 -30.82 -4.68
C GLU A 319 3.37 -29.75 -4.95
N ALA A 320 2.71 -29.26 -3.90
CA ALA A 320 1.74 -28.17 -4.01
C ALA A 320 2.35 -26.88 -4.58
N ILE A 321 3.54 -26.48 -4.11
CA ILE A 321 4.27 -25.32 -4.65
C ILE A 321 4.59 -25.55 -6.13
N GLN A 322 5.12 -26.71 -6.48
CA GLN A 322 5.49 -27.02 -7.86
C GLN A 322 4.28 -26.93 -8.79
N ASP A 323 3.15 -27.55 -8.41
CA ASP A 323 1.90 -27.51 -9.17
C ASP A 323 1.42 -26.07 -9.39
N ILE A 324 1.43 -25.23 -8.35
CA ILE A 324 1.03 -23.83 -8.44
C ILE A 324 1.95 -23.05 -9.39
N LEU A 325 3.27 -23.22 -9.26
CA LEU A 325 4.23 -22.53 -10.12
C LEU A 325 4.15 -23.01 -11.58
N GLU A 326 3.80 -24.28 -11.83
CA GLU A 326 3.54 -24.79 -13.17
C GLU A 326 2.29 -24.18 -13.80
N ILE A 327 1.18 -24.09 -13.04
CA ILE A 327 -0.02 -23.36 -13.46
C ILE A 327 0.35 -21.91 -13.80
N ALA A 328 1.13 -21.26 -12.93
CA ALA A 328 1.47 -19.84 -13.04
C ALA A 328 2.30 -19.48 -14.28
N ARG A 329 3.15 -20.40 -14.77
CA ARG A 329 3.97 -20.18 -15.97
C ARG A 329 3.17 -20.09 -17.26
N GLU A 330 1.90 -20.50 -17.23
CA GLU A 330 1.13 -20.78 -18.43
C GLU A 330 -0.14 -19.93 -18.51
N ILE A 331 -0.39 -19.05 -17.53
CA ILE A 331 -1.60 -18.22 -17.45
C ILE A 331 -1.76 -17.37 -18.72
N PRO A 332 -2.88 -17.47 -19.45
CA PRO A 332 -3.22 -16.52 -20.49
C PRO A 332 -3.71 -15.21 -19.86
N GLU A 333 -3.41 -14.08 -20.49
CA GLU A 333 -3.91 -12.78 -20.05
C GLU A 333 -5.30 -12.50 -20.66
N GLY A 334 -6.29 -12.14 -19.83
CA GLY A 334 -7.48 -11.38 -20.25
C GLY A 334 -8.81 -12.14 -20.30
N TYR A 335 -8.94 -13.31 -19.67
CA TYR A 335 -10.17 -14.12 -19.64
C TYR A 335 -10.97 -14.03 -18.33
N GLY A 336 -10.41 -13.44 -17.28
CA GLY A 336 -11.06 -13.14 -16.01
C GLY A 336 -11.05 -14.25 -14.95
N LEU A 337 -10.66 -15.48 -15.32
CA LEU A 337 -10.52 -16.61 -14.39
C LEU A 337 -9.15 -16.68 -13.71
N GLU A 338 -8.20 -15.82 -14.12
CA GLU A 338 -6.88 -15.66 -13.51
C GLU A 338 -6.96 -15.14 -12.07
N MET A 339 -8.13 -14.75 -11.59
CA MET A 339 -8.35 -14.46 -10.17
C MET A 339 -8.30 -15.70 -9.30
N GLY A 340 -8.72 -16.85 -9.84
CA GLY A 340 -8.80 -18.12 -9.10
C GLY A 340 -7.44 -18.71 -8.72
N ILE A 341 -6.34 -18.13 -9.22
CA ILE A 341 -4.97 -18.58 -8.92
C ILE A 341 -4.26 -17.70 -7.89
N TYR A 342 -4.73 -16.47 -7.61
CA TYR A 342 -4.04 -15.53 -6.74
C TYR A 342 -3.88 -16.06 -5.31
N TRP A 343 -4.89 -16.77 -4.80
CA TRP A 343 -4.78 -17.43 -3.50
C TRP A 343 -3.66 -18.47 -3.47
N GLY A 344 -3.60 -19.36 -4.47
CA GLY A 344 -2.54 -20.36 -4.55
C GLY A 344 -1.16 -19.72 -4.70
N LEU A 345 -1.03 -18.71 -5.57
CA LEU A 345 0.21 -17.93 -5.73
C LEU A 345 0.67 -17.27 -4.43
N PHE A 346 -0.25 -16.65 -3.70
CA PHE A 346 0.03 -16.06 -2.41
C PHE A 346 0.55 -17.11 -1.42
N MET A 347 -0.15 -18.24 -1.30
CA MET A 347 0.26 -19.32 -0.41
C MET A 347 1.59 -19.95 -0.80
N ALA A 348 1.84 -20.15 -2.10
CA ALA A 348 3.15 -20.58 -2.60
C ALA A 348 4.25 -19.57 -2.21
N GLY A 349 3.96 -18.26 -2.34
CA GLY A 349 4.87 -17.19 -1.92
C GLY A 349 5.20 -17.22 -0.43
N VAL A 350 4.23 -17.50 0.43
CA VAL A 350 4.45 -17.73 1.88
C VAL A 350 5.33 -18.97 2.10
N ALA A 351 5.14 -20.01 1.30
CA ALA A 351 5.74 -21.33 1.52
C ALA A 351 7.13 -21.53 0.89
N ILE A 352 7.55 -20.73 -0.07
CA ILE A 352 8.93 -20.73 -0.56
C ILE A 352 9.90 -20.14 0.50
N PHE A 353 11.19 -20.38 0.31
CA PHE A 353 12.24 -19.88 1.21
C PHE A 353 13.48 -19.51 0.41
N ASN A 354 13.74 -18.21 0.28
CA ASN A 354 14.86 -17.63 -0.48
C ASN A 354 15.00 -18.21 -1.91
N ASP A 355 13.88 -18.54 -2.56
CA ASP A 355 13.84 -19.01 -3.94
C ASP A 355 13.53 -17.84 -4.88
N VAL A 356 14.59 -17.11 -5.25
CA VAL A 356 14.49 -15.90 -6.08
C VAL A 356 13.80 -16.17 -7.43
N VAL A 357 13.89 -17.39 -7.97
CA VAL A 357 13.25 -17.73 -9.25
C VAL A 357 11.75 -17.88 -9.07
N ALA A 358 11.32 -18.55 -8.00
CA ALA A 358 9.89 -18.64 -7.67
C ALA A 358 9.32 -17.27 -7.28
N GLU A 359 10.04 -16.48 -6.49
CA GLU A 359 9.66 -15.10 -6.11
C GLU A 359 9.43 -14.22 -7.35
N ASP A 360 10.33 -14.27 -8.34
CA ASP A 360 10.17 -13.50 -9.57
C ASP A 360 8.96 -13.94 -10.41
N LEU A 361 8.70 -15.24 -10.50
CA LEU A 361 7.52 -15.76 -11.19
C LEU A 361 6.24 -15.29 -10.48
N ILE A 362 6.15 -15.46 -9.16
CA ILE A 362 4.98 -15.05 -8.36
C ILE A 362 4.77 -13.54 -8.48
N ARG A 363 5.83 -12.74 -8.35
CA ARG A 363 5.79 -11.28 -8.52
C ARG A 363 5.22 -10.87 -9.87
N ARG A 364 5.69 -11.50 -10.96
CA ARG A 364 5.19 -11.22 -12.31
C ARG A 364 3.73 -11.62 -12.48
N SER A 365 3.32 -12.76 -11.94
CA SER A 365 1.94 -13.24 -12.02
C SER A 365 0.95 -12.41 -11.19
N MET A 366 1.38 -11.88 -10.04
CA MET A 366 0.51 -11.09 -9.14
C MET A 366 0.43 -9.59 -9.53
N LYS A 367 1.47 -9.02 -10.15
CA LYS A 367 1.53 -7.61 -10.59
C LYS A 367 0.75 -7.32 -11.88
N GLY A 368 -0.39 -7.98 -12.08
CA GLY A 368 -1.13 -8.05 -13.34
C GLY A 368 -1.45 -6.69 -14.00
N ASP A 369 -1.76 -6.71 -15.30
CA ASP A 369 -2.14 -5.52 -16.07
C ASP A 369 -3.36 -4.83 -15.43
N PRO A 370 -3.29 -3.54 -15.08
CA PRO A 370 -4.40 -2.81 -14.47
C PRO A 370 -5.66 -2.72 -15.34
N THR A 371 -5.58 -3.10 -16.62
CA THR A 371 -6.70 -3.10 -17.57
C THR A 371 -7.35 -4.47 -17.78
N SER A 372 -6.76 -5.55 -17.29
CA SER A 372 -7.21 -6.91 -17.56
C SER A 372 -8.14 -7.49 -16.49
N SER A 373 -8.21 -6.89 -15.30
CA SER A 373 -9.08 -7.30 -14.19
C SER A 373 -9.56 -6.12 -13.34
N ILE A 374 -10.75 -6.25 -12.77
CA ILE A 374 -11.24 -5.31 -11.75
C ILE A 374 -10.59 -5.52 -10.39
N TYR A 375 -10.04 -6.70 -10.12
CA TYR A 375 -9.32 -7.01 -8.89
C TYR A 375 -7.81 -6.90 -9.11
N HIS A 376 -7.05 -6.75 -8.02
CA HIS A 376 -5.59 -6.78 -8.06
C HIS A 376 -5.04 -7.38 -6.76
N ALA A 377 -3.80 -7.85 -6.82
CA ALA A 377 -3.14 -8.52 -5.71
C ALA A 377 -2.00 -7.69 -5.12
N ASP A 378 -2.01 -6.36 -5.29
CA ASP A 378 -0.89 -5.48 -4.91
C ASP A 378 -0.59 -5.55 -3.41
N LEU A 379 -1.62 -5.55 -2.56
CA LEU A 379 -1.47 -5.62 -1.11
C LEU A 379 -0.94 -6.98 -0.65
N ALA A 380 -1.43 -8.06 -1.27
CA ALA A 380 -0.95 -9.41 -1.02
C ALA A 380 0.52 -9.57 -1.49
N LEU A 381 0.87 -8.98 -2.63
CA LEU A 381 2.24 -8.95 -3.13
C LEU A 381 3.14 -8.11 -2.21
N GLU A 382 2.67 -6.97 -1.72
CA GLU A 382 3.43 -6.14 -0.76
C GLU A 382 3.76 -6.91 0.53
N LEU A 383 2.78 -7.64 1.07
CA LEU A 383 2.99 -8.53 2.21
C LEU A 383 4.04 -9.62 1.90
N LEU A 384 3.97 -10.25 0.73
CA LEU A 384 5.00 -11.21 0.30
C LEU A 384 6.39 -10.58 0.17
N GLU A 385 6.49 -9.37 -0.38
CA GLU A 385 7.77 -8.65 -0.49
C GLU A 385 8.37 -8.36 0.89
N VAL A 386 7.55 -8.03 1.88
CA VAL A 386 8.01 -7.88 3.27
C VAL A 386 8.48 -9.21 3.84
N LEU A 387 7.73 -10.30 3.60
CA LEU A 387 8.11 -11.64 4.07
C LEU A 387 9.42 -12.11 3.44
N TRP A 388 9.54 -12.07 2.12
CA TRP A 388 10.76 -12.45 1.40
C TRP A 388 11.94 -11.59 1.83
N ARG A 389 11.76 -10.28 1.98
CA ARG A 389 12.83 -9.40 2.48
C ARG A 389 13.33 -9.83 3.86
N ARG A 390 12.42 -10.14 4.79
CA ARG A 390 12.79 -10.64 6.12
C ARG A 390 13.46 -12.01 6.04
N GLN A 391 12.99 -12.91 5.17
CA GLN A 391 13.60 -14.21 4.95
C GLN A 391 15.04 -14.10 4.41
N HIS A 392 15.27 -13.24 3.41
CA HIS A 392 16.59 -12.98 2.83
C HIS A 392 17.53 -12.33 3.86
N GLN A 393 17.01 -11.40 4.67
CA GLN A 393 17.80 -10.65 5.65
C GLN A 393 18.21 -11.50 6.86
N TYR A 394 17.28 -12.29 7.41
CA TYR A 394 17.45 -12.97 8.69
C TYR A 394 17.64 -14.49 8.55
N GLY A 395 17.45 -15.04 7.35
CA GLY A 395 17.57 -16.48 7.10
C GLY A 395 16.53 -17.32 7.85
N ALA A 396 15.36 -16.74 8.13
CA ALA A 396 14.28 -17.38 8.88
C ALA A 396 12.91 -17.07 8.26
N LYS A 397 11.97 -18.01 8.40
CA LYS A 397 10.56 -17.77 8.03
C LYS A 397 9.84 -16.99 9.12
N TYR A 398 8.78 -16.32 8.71
CA TYR A 398 7.91 -15.51 9.55
C TYR A 398 6.47 -15.93 9.30
N ASP A 399 5.63 -15.87 10.33
CA ASP A 399 4.21 -16.03 10.17
C ASP A 399 3.63 -14.81 9.43
N TRP A 400 3.15 -15.01 8.21
CA TRP A 400 2.55 -13.93 7.43
C TRP A 400 1.39 -13.26 8.13
N ARG A 401 0.67 -13.99 8.99
CA ARG A 401 -0.47 -13.47 9.76
C ARG A 401 -0.02 -12.43 10.77
N GLU A 402 1.11 -12.65 11.44
CA GLU A 402 1.72 -11.68 12.33
C GLU A 402 2.29 -10.49 11.56
N VAL A 403 2.94 -10.74 10.42
CA VAL A 403 3.49 -9.66 9.58
C VAL A 403 2.38 -8.78 9.03
N GLN A 404 1.24 -9.36 8.63
CA GLN A 404 0.07 -8.62 8.19
C GLN A 404 -0.48 -7.68 9.27
N VAL A 405 -0.54 -8.16 10.53
CA VAL A 405 -0.93 -7.33 11.68
C VAL A 405 0.06 -6.18 11.87
N GLN A 406 1.36 -6.43 11.76
CA GLN A 406 2.40 -5.40 11.87
C GLN A 406 2.37 -4.36 10.74
N MET A 407 1.73 -4.68 9.62
CA MET A 407 1.56 -3.76 8.49
C MET A 407 0.22 -3.00 8.54
N GLU A 408 -0.60 -3.22 9.57
CA GLU A 408 -2.03 -2.87 9.66
C GLU A 408 -2.82 -3.05 8.37
N ILE A 409 -2.44 -4.07 7.59
CA ILE A 409 -3.10 -4.36 6.33
C ILE A 409 -4.57 -4.74 6.58
N GLN A 410 -4.89 -5.30 7.76
CA GLN A 410 -6.27 -5.53 8.26
C GLN A 410 -6.29 -5.56 9.80
N ILE A 411 -7.23 -4.84 10.42
CA ILE A 411 -7.38 -4.76 11.88
C ILE A 411 -8.15 -5.98 12.38
N PHE A 412 -7.49 -6.77 13.22
CA PHE A 412 -8.09 -7.73 14.14
C PHE A 412 -8.97 -6.95 15.13
N ASP A 413 -10.30 -7.13 15.09
CA ASP A 413 -11.16 -6.71 16.17
C ASP A 413 -11.80 -7.95 16.81
N SER A 414 -11.05 -8.59 17.71
CA SER A 414 -11.53 -9.72 18.50
C SER A 414 -12.73 -9.33 19.40
N GLU A 415 -12.99 -8.03 19.62
CA GLU A 415 -14.13 -7.55 20.39
C GLU A 415 -15.42 -7.50 19.56
N ARG A 416 -15.36 -7.34 18.22
CA ARG A 416 -16.58 -7.32 17.39
C ARG A 416 -17.33 -8.65 17.39
N ASN A 417 -16.62 -9.78 17.46
CA ASN A 417 -17.24 -11.11 17.57
C ASN A 417 -17.88 -11.39 18.94
N ARG A 418 -17.67 -10.55 19.97
CA ARG A 418 -18.39 -10.68 21.25
C ARG A 418 -19.78 -10.05 21.23
N SER A 419 -20.07 -9.19 20.24
CA SER A 419 -21.38 -8.53 20.14
C SER A 419 -22.45 -9.38 19.44
N SER A 420 -22.11 -10.58 18.95
CA SER A 420 -23.05 -11.54 18.34
C SER A 420 -23.59 -12.60 19.30
N GLU A 421 -23.32 -12.50 20.61
CA GLU A 421 -24.03 -13.32 21.60
C GLU A 421 -25.52 -12.89 21.64
N LEU A 422 -26.34 -13.63 20.89
CA LEU A 422 -27.74 -13.94 21.16
C LEU A 422 -28.58 -12.79 21.78
N THR A 423 -29.00 -11.84 20.96
CA THR A 423 -30.24 -11.09 21.22
C THR A 423 -31.11 -11.07 19.97
N GLU A 424 -32.41 -11.31 20.17
CA GLU A 424 -33.54 -11.46 19.22
C GLU A 424 -33.41 -10.79 17.82
N PRO A 425 -34.09 -11.36 16.79
CA PRO A 425 -34.04 -10.80 15.43
C PRO A 425 -34.39 -9.31 15.44
N PRO A 426 -33.55 -8.43 14.87
CA PRO A 426 -33.80 -7.00 14.95
C PRO A 426 -35.05 -6.66 14.14
N ASN A 427 -36.13 -6.30 14.85
CA ASN A 427 -37.39 -5.79 14.27
C ASN A 427 -37.22 -4.44 13.53
N SER A 428 -36.00 -3.91 13.46
CA SER A 428 -35.65 -2.69 12.73
C SER A 428 -34.23 -2.82 12.18
N CYS A 429 -34.06 -2.62 10.87
CA CYS A 429 -32.77 -2.54 10.21
C CYS A 429 -32.00 -1.31 10.73
N LYS A 430 -31.20 -1.46 11.79
CA LYS A 430 -30.30 -0.40 12.28
C LYS A 430 -28.96 -0.52 11.56
N ILE A 431 -28.96 -0.31 10.24
CA ILE A 431 -27.69 -0.10 9.53
C ILE A 431 -27.31 1.36 9.74
N VAL A 432 -26.38 1.60 10.67
CA VAL A 432 -25.84 2.93 10.91
C VAL A 432 -24.74 3.20 9.89
N TYR A 433 -25.11 3.67 8.70
CA TYR A 433 -24.16 4.41 7.85
C TYR A 433 -23.85 5.71 8.58
N LYS A 434 -22.75 5.75 9.33
CA LYS A 434 -22.18 6.98 9.86
C LYS A 434 -21.69 7.83 8.69
N GLY A 435 -22.61 8.55 8.07
CA GLY A 435 -22.31 9.60 7.11
C GLY A 435 -21.73 10.80 7.86
N GLU A 436 -20.50 10.67 8.34
CA GLU A 436 -19.67 11.83 8.63
C GLU A 436 -18.96 12.25 7.34
N PRO A 437 -18.76 13.57 7.09
CA PRO A 437 -17.87 13.99 6.02
C PRO A 437 -16.51 13.36 6.26
N ILE A 438 -15.97 12.68 5.24
CA ILE A 438 -14.67 12.02 5.27
C ILE A 438 -13.67 12.90 6.04
N PRO A 439 -13.24 12.51 7.25
CA PRO A 439 -12.09 13.16 7.83
C PRO A 439 -10.90 12.72 6.97
N ARG A 440 -10.12 13.68 6.46
CA ARG A 440 -8.81 13.39 5.89
C ARG A 440 -7.92 12.90 7.04
N ILE A 441 -8.01 11.62 7.36
CA ILE A 441 -7.12 10.97 8.31
C ILE A 441 -5.91 10.52 7.51
N ARG A 442 -4.89 11.38 7.53
CA ARG A 442 -3.50 10.95 7.39
C ARG A 442 -3.07 10.37 8.73
N GLY A 443 -2.62 9.14 8.71
CA GLY A 443 -2.06 8.45 9.87
C GLY A 443 -1.49 7.12 9.44
N THR A 444 -0.25 7.12 8.98
CA THR A 444 0.55 5.90 8.94
C THR A 444 0.83 5.52 10.38
N TRP A 445 0.45 4.32 10.75
CA TRP A 445 0.82 3.77 12.03
C TRP A 445 2.34 3.55 12.05
N ARG A 446 2.99 4.11 13.06
CA ARG A 446 4.39 3.82 13.37
C ARG A 446 4.72 3.93 14.85
N GLU A 447 3.72 4.05 15.73
CA GLU A 447 3.95 4.27 17.16
C GLU A 447 2.98 3.44 17.99
N ALA A 448 3.24 2.13 18.15
CA ALA A 448 2.56 1.33 19.16
C ALA A 448 3.29 0.04 19.58
N PHE A 449 4.62 -0.04 19.59
CA PHE A 449 5.32 -1.13 20.29
C PHE A 449 6.72 -0.73 20.74
N LEU A 450 6.81 -0.05 21.90
CA LEU A 450 7.97 -0.08 22.79
C LEU A 450 7.47 0.17 24.22
N ASP A 451 7.20 -0.89 24.98
CA ASP A 451 7.35 -0.85 26.43
C ASP A 451 8.37 -1.92 26.83
N ASP A 452 9.57 -1.43 27.14
CA ASP A 452 10.66 -2.18 27.75
C ASP A 452 10.36 -2.36 29.23
N SER A 453 9.83 -3.53 29.58
CA SER A 453 10.13 -4.09 30.89
C SER A 453 10.25 -5.61 30.80
N GLN A 454 11.51 -6.08 30.84
CA GLN A 454 12.02 -7.28 31.54
C GLN A 454 13.24 -7.82 30.79
N GLN A 455 14.42 -7.25 31.08
CA GLN A 455 15.69 -7.90 30.76
C GLN A 455 16.66 -7.74 31.93
N GLU A 456 16.58 -8.68 32.87
CA GLU A 456 17.67 -8.94 33.82
C GLU A 456 18.31 -10.29 33.50
N THR A 457 19.65 -10.25 33.48
CA THR A 457 20.61 -11.36 33.61
C THR A 457 20.65 -12.43 32.52
N ILE A 458 21.73 -12.42 31.74
CA ILE A 458 22.79 -13.45 31.81
C ILE A 458 24.06 -12.83 31.20
N ASP A 459 25.01 -12.52 32.07
CA ASP A 459 26.40 -12.23 31.73
C ASP A 459 27.23 -13.33 32.41
N SER A 460 27.86 -14.19 31.61
CA SER A 460 29.18 -14.81 31.87
C SER A 460 29.34 -16.10 31.05
N ALA A 461 30.24 -16.09 30.05
CA ALA A 461 31.38 -17.01 29.96
C ALA A 461 32.09 -16.91 28.59
N SER A 462 33.33 -16.40 28.62
CA SER A 462 34.52 -16.81 27.84
C SER A 462 34.41 -16.93 26.30
N GLY A 463 35.17 -16.23 25.46
CA GLY A 463 36.57 -15.82 25.58
C GLY A 463 37.41 -16.54 24.50
N PHE A 464 38.14 -15.75 23.69
CA PHE A 464 39.21 -16.12 22.73
C PHE A 464 38.82 -16.72 21.37
N PHE A 465 38.89 -15.90 20.30
CA PHE A 465 39.90 -16.01 19.23
C PHE A 465 39.93 -14.69 18.44
N ALA A 466 41.05 -13.95 18.55
CA ALA A 466 41.34 -12.81 17.70
C ALA A 466 41.88 -13.30 16.34
N ILE A 467 41.27 -12.86 15.24
CA ILE A 467 41.81 -13.01 13.88
C ILE A 467 42.12 -11.60 13.35
N PRO A 468 43.29 -11.33 12.74
CA PRO A 468 43.72 -9.99 12.35
C PRO A 468 42.85 -9.41 11.24
N SER A 469 42.53 -8.11 11.35
CA SER A 469 41.78 -7.35 10.35
C SER A 469 42.48 -7.35 8.99
N ILE A 470 41.83 -7.91 7.97
CA ILE A 470 42.07 -7.49 6.59
C ILE A 470 41.43 -6.11 6.48
N MET A 471 42.23 -5.06 6.30
CA MET A 471 41.74 -3.71 6.00
C MET A 471 40.98 -3.76 4.67
N SER A 472 39.66 -3.93 4.73
CA SER A 472 38.77 -3.61 3.63
C SER A 472 38.78 -2.10 3.46
N SER A 473 39.24 -1.59 2.33
CA SER A 473 39.25 -0.15 2.05
C SER A 473 37.82 0.40 2.07
N LYS A 474 37.48 1.24 3.05
CA LYS A 474 36.23 2.04 3.05
C LYS A 474 36.15 2.84 1.75
N GLY A 475 35.08 2.64 0.97
CA GLY A 475 34.82 3.44 -0.24
C GLY A 475 34.47 4.90 0.09
N SER A 476 34.46 5.78 -0.91
CA SER A 476 34.22 7.21 -0.73
C SER A 476 32.73 7.56 -0.52
N ILE A 477 32.49 8.66 0.17
CA ILE A 477 31.16 9.26 0.37
C ILE A 477 30.99 10.43 -0.60
N LEU A 478 29.95 10.41 -1.43
CA LEU A 478 29.64 11.49 -2.36
C LEU A 478 28.56 12.41 -1.79
N LEU A 479 28.82 13.71 -1.74
CA LEU A 479 27.85 14.73 -1.37
C LEU A 479 27.41 15.51 -2.60
N THR A 480 26.18 15.28 -3.07
CA THR A 480 25.55 16.14 -4.09
C THR A 480 25.14 17.48 -3.48
N GLY A 481 24.96 18.51 -4.31
CA GLY A 481 24.74 19.88 -3.83
C GLY A 481 25.88 20.34 -2.90
N GLY A 482 27.11 19.91 -3.17
CA GLY A 482 28.23 19.88 -2.23
C GLY A 482 28.68 21.23 -1.65
N THR A 483 28.34 22.33 -2.32
CA THR A 483 28.58 23.71 -1.84
C THR A 483 27.36 24.35 -1.18
N GLY A 484 26.25 23.61 -1.09
CA GLY A 484 25.00 24.03 -0.48
C GLY A 484 25.04 24.01 1.05
N LYS A 485 24.02 24.61 1.66
CA LYS A 485 23.91 24.88 3.10
C LYS A 485 24.18 23.65 3.99
N ILE A 486 23.62 22.49 3.63
CA ILE A 486 23.77 21.26 4.40
C ILE A 486 25.08 20.55 4.08
N SER A 487 25.38 20.28 2.80
CA SER A 487 26.60 19.56 2.41
C SER A 487 27.88 20.27 2.86
N SER A 488 27.91 21.61 2.86
CA SER A 488 29.06 22.37 3.36
C SER A 488 29.32 22.19 4.86
N ARG A 489 28.30 21.81 5.64
CA ARG A 489 28.39 21.47 7.07
C ARG A 489 28.71 20.00 7.30
N ILE A 490 28.25 19.10 6.42
CA ILE A 490 28.58 17.66 6.47
C ILE A 490 30.06 17.42 6.14
N THR A 491 30.59 18.06 5.10
CA THR A 491 31.96 17.82 4.60
C THR A 491 33.03 17.89 5.70
N PRO A 492 33.12 18.94 6.55
CA PRO A 492 34.14 18.99 7.60
C PRO A 492 33.96 17.92 8.67
N LEU A 493 32.72 17.46 8.95
CA LEU A 493 32.46 16.36 9.89
C LEU A 493 33.04 15.05 9.35
N LEU A 494 32.73 14.73 8.09
CA LEU A 494 33.28 13.54 7.41
C LEU A 494 34.81 13.59 7.26
N ALA A 495 35.36 14.74 6.87
CA ALA A 495 36.81 14.90 6.74
C ALA A 495 37.52 14.71 8.09
N SER A 496 36.94 15.22 9.18
CA SER A 496 37.48 15.05 10.54
C SER A 496 37.37 13.60 11.04
N ASN A 497 36.36 12.86 10.58
CA ASN A 497 36.19 11.43 10.85
C ASN A 497 37.16 10.54 10.04
N GLY A 498 37.93 11.15 9.12
CA GLY A 498 38.89 10.45 8.27
C GLY A 498 38.28 9.83 7.02
N ASP A 499 37.01 10.10 6.73
CA ASP A 499 36.35 9.58 5.53
C ASP A 499 36.87 10.27 4.25
N THR A 500 36.86 9.54 3.13
CA THR A 500 37.16 10.12 1.82
C THR A 500 35.89 10.69 1.21
N VAL A 501 35.89 11.99 0.93
CA VAL A 501 34.68 12.73 0.53
C VAL A 501 34.81 13.29 -0.88
N LEU A 502 33.84 12.98 -1.74
CA LEU A 502 33.66 13.63 -3.02
C LEU A 502 32.57 14.70 -2.89
N VAL A 503 32.90 15.94 -3.25
CA VAL A 503 31.98 17.07 -3.14
C VAL A 503 31.51 17.48 -4.53
N ALA A 504 30.30 17.04 -4.89
CA ALA A 504 29.72 17.24 -6.21
C ALA A 504 29.06 18.62 -6.36
N SER A 505 29.50 19.40 -7.35
CA SER A 505 28.89 20.70 -7.68
C SER A 505 29.01 21.01 -9.17
N ARG A 506 28.19 21.95 -9.66
CA ARG A 506 28.25 22.40 -11.07
C ARG A 506 29.63 22.94 -11.48
N SER A 507 30.34 23.55 -10.53
CA SER A 507 31.69 24.11 -10.78
C SER A 507 32.81 23.06 -10.72
N GLY A 508 32.57 21.94 -10.03
CA GLY A 508 33.60 20.95 -9.68
C GLY A 508 34.67 21.44 -8.70
N LYS A 509 34.53 22.66 -8.16
CA LYS A 509 35.49 23.25 -7.22
C LYS A 509 34.98 23.13 -5.78
N TYR A 510 35.89 22.83 -4.85
CA TYR A 510 35.64 22.86 -3.42
C TYR A 510 36.90 23.29 -2.67
N PRO A 511 36.82 24.01 -1.52
CA PRO A 511 37.99 24.33 -0.70
C PRO A 511 38.78 23.08 -0.33
N SER A 512 40.12 23.21 -0.24
CA SER A 512 40.97 22.07 0.12
C SER A 512 40.82 21.75 1.61
N LEU A 513 40.16 20.64 1.92
CA LEU A 513 40.16 19.97 3.22
C LEU A 513 40.81 18.59 3.07
N PRO A 514 41.38 18.01 4.15
CA PRO A 514 41.93 16.65 4.11
C PRO A 514 40.93 15.63 3.56
N ASN A 515 41.39 14.73 2.69
CA ASN A 515 40.57 13.67 2.08
C ASN A 515 39.32 14.14 1.31
N THR A 516 39.27 15.41 0.89
CA THR A 516 38.14 15.96 0.11
C THR A 516 38.55 16.25 -1.33
N THR A 517 37.66 15.94 -2.28
CA THR A 517 37.86 16.24 -3.71
C THR A 517 36.60 16.85 -4.30
N GLY A 518 36.73 18.01 -4.95
CA GLY A 518 35.64 18.61 -5.73
C GLY A 518 35.42 17.86 -7.04
N VAL A 519 34.16 17.56 -7.37
CA VAL A 519 33.77 16.82 -8.58
C VAL A 519 32.69 17.59 -9.35
N LYS A 520 32.86 17.71 -10.66
CA LYS A 520 31.85 18.37 -11.51
C LYS A 520 30.62 17.47 -11.66
N PHE A 521 29.45 17.98 -11.29
CA PHE A 521 28.17 17.28 -11.37
C PHE A 521 27.03 18.27 -11.60
N ASP A 522 26.13 17.95 -12.52
CA ASP A 522 24.92 18.73 -12.81
C ASP A 522 23.75 17.79 -13.12
N TRP A 523 22.64 17.94 -12.38
CA TRP A 523 21.40 17.17 -12.56
C TRP A 523 20.80 17.29 -13.96
N PHE A 524 21.14 18.34 -14.70
CA PHE A 524 20.62 18.59 -16.05
C PHE A 524 21.63 18.27 -17.15
N ASP A 525 22.79 17.72 -16.81
CA ASP A 525 23.81 17.27 -17.77
C ASP A 525 24.23 15.82 -17.46
N PRO A 526 23.54 14.82 -18.06
CA PRO A 526 23.85 13.41 -17.86
C PRO A 526 25.29 13.02 -18.19
N ALA A 527 26.00 13.81 -19.03
CA ALA A 527 27.41 13.57 -19.32
C ALA A 527 28.31 13.72 -18.09
N THR A 528 27.81 14.35 -17.01
CA THR A 528 28.54 14.52 -15.76
C THR A 528 28.33 13.39 -14.75
N TYR A 529 27.37 12.48 -14.98
CA TYR A 529 26.95 11.49 -13.98
C TYR A 529 28.03 10.44 -13.66
N THR A 530 28.94 10.17 -14.60
CA THR A 530 30.04 9.23 -14.41
C THR A 530 31.25 9.84 -13.70
N ASN A 531 31.31 11.17 -13.56
CA ASN A 531 32.46 11.87 -12.99
C ASN A 531 32.79 11.39 -11.57
N PRO A 532 31.85 11.27 -10.62
CA PRO A 532 32.17 10.81 -9.26
C PRO A 532 32.86 9.45 -9.22
N PHE A 533 32.38 8.50 -10.02
CA PHE A 533 32.90 7.15 -10.09
C PHE A 533 34.26 7.04 -10.81
N SER A 534 34.68 8.09 -11.52
CA SER A 534 35.99 8.15 -12.15
C SER A 534 37.09 8.58 -11.17
N HIS A 535 36.72 9.20 -10.04
CA HIS A 535 37.67 9.62 -9.01
C HIS A 535 37.99 8.49 -8.02
N SER A 536 36.98 7.77 -7.55
CA SER A 536 37.12 6.66 -6.61
C SER A 536 35.88 5.77 -6.60
N GLN A 537 35.97 4.59 -5.98
CA GLN A 537 34.81 3.75 -5.70
C GLN A 537 33.92 4.47 -4.67
N VAL A 538 32.70 4.82 -5.08
CA VAL A 538 31.68 5.45 -4.22
C VAL A 538 30.83 4.35 -3.60
N ASN A 539 30.67 4.41 -2.28
CA ASN A 539 29.82 3.44 -1.54
C ASN A 539 28.56 4.10 -0.98
N THR A 540 28.62 5.39 -0.65
CA THR A 540 27.55 6.12 0.02
C THR A 540 27.32 7.45 -0.68
N ILE A 541 26.05 7.86 -0.87
CA ILE A 541 25.70 9.14 -1.48
C ILE A 541 24.72 9.92 -0.59
N PHE A 542 25.01 11.20 -0.37
CA PHE A 542 24.04 12.19 0.10
C PHE A 542 23.39 12.91 -1.10
N LEU A 543 22.07 12.80 -1.21
CA LEU A 543 21.25 13.28 -2.33
C LEU A 543 20.54 14.60 -1.95
N ILE A 544 20.77 15.64 -2.74
CA ILE A 544 20.02 16.90 -2.72
C ILE A 544 19.37 17.07 -4.09
N ALA A 545 18.04 17.14 -4.12
CA ALA A 545 17.27 17.28 -5.35
C ALA A 545 17.50 18.64 -6.05
N PRO A 546 17.39 18.70 -7.39
CA PRO A 546 17.32 19.97 -8.11
C PRO A 546 16.02 20.74 -7.76
N PRO A 547 16.02 22.09 -7.84
CA PRO A 547 14.85 22.91 -7.48
C PRO A 547 13.81 22.94 -8.61
N ILE A 548 13.21 21.79 -8.91
CA ILE A 548 12.14 21.60 -9.90
C ILE A 548 11.03 20.71 -9.32
N MET A 549 9.81 20.83 -9.85
CA MET A 549 8.65 20.04 -9.40
C MET A 549 8.84 18.53 -9.64
N ASP A 550 9.23 18.15 -10.86
CA ASP A 550 9.44 16.76 -11.27
C ASP A 550 10.92 16.39 -11.17
N CYS A 551 11.39 16.19 -9.94
CA CYS A 551 12.80 15.90 -9.67
C CYS A 551 13.17 14.41 -9.83
N LEU A 552 12.19 13.49 -9.89
CA LEU A 552 12.46 12.06 -9.98
C LEU A 552 13.18 11.68 -11.29
N PRO A 553 12.77 12.08 -12.50
CA PRO A 553 13.44 11.67 -13.73
C PRO A 553 14.95 11.95 -13.78
N PRO A 554 15.46 13.18 -13.51
CA PRO A 554 16.90 13.42 -13.52
C PRO A 554 17.62 12.66 -12.40
N MET A 555 17.00 12.52 -11.22
CA MET A 555 17.61 11.81 -10.08
C MET A 555 17.68 10.30 -10.31
N LYS A 556 16.61 9.71 -10.86
CA LYS A 556 16.50 8.29 -11.17
C LYS A 556 17.65 7.81 -12.05
N GLY A 557 17.94 8.55 -13.14
CA GLY A 557 19.02 8.18 -14.06
C GLY A 557 20.40 8.14 -13.39
N PHE A 558 20.67 9.04 -12.45
CA PHE A 558 21.92 9.03 -11.68
C PHE A 558 21.93 7.94 -10.61
N ILE A 559 20.82 7.74 -9.91
CA ILE A 559 20.69 6.74 -8.84
C ILE A 559 20.81 5.33 -9.40
N ASP A 560 20.15 5.01 -10.52
CA ASP A 560 20.29 3.71 -11.21
C ASP A 560 21.77 3.45 -11.57
N LEU A 561 22.45 4.45 -12.12
CA LEU A 561 23.89 4.37 -12.44
C LEU A 561 24.72 4.14 -11.17
N ALA A 562 24.42 4.86 -10.09
CA ALA A 562 25.13 4.75 -8.83
C ALA A 562 25.03 3.35 -8.23
N VAL A 563 23.81 2.78 -8.19
CA VAL A 563 23.57 1.42 -7.72
C VAL A 563 24.29 0.40 -8.60
N GLN A 564 24.23 0.55 -9.94
CA GLN A 564 25.02 -0.30 -10.85
C GLN A 564 26.53 -0.21 -10.62
N LYS A 565 27.03 0.94 -10.17
CA LYS A 565 28.45 1.17 -9.82
C LYS A 565 28.81 0.69 -8.41
N GLY A 566 27.89 0.04 -7.69
CA GLY A 566 28.15 -0.59 -6.40
C GLY A 566 27.94 0.32 -5.20
N VAL A 567 27.19 1.41 -5.35
CA VAL A 567 26.73 2.23 -4.22
C VAL A 567 25.77 1.40 -3.36
N LYS A 568 26.02 1.40 -2.06
CA LYS A 568 25.30 0.59 -1.07
C LYS A 568 24.40 1.41 -0.16
N ARG A 569 24.61 2.73 -0.05
CA ARG A 569 23.84 3.61 0.84
C ARG A 569 23.45 4.93 0.19
N LEU A 570 22.19 5.32 0.31
CA LEU A 570 21.63 6.58 -0.18
C LEU A 570 20.94 7.37 0.95
N VAL A 571 21.38 8.59 1.21
CA VAL A 571 20.76 9.47 2.21
C VAL A 571 20.18 10.68 1.49
N LEU A 572 18.85 10.83 1.48
CA LEU A 572 18.14 11.90 0.78
C LEU A 572 17.77 13.04 1.72
N LEU A 573 18.03 14.29 1.33
CA LEU A 573 17.44 15.46 1.96
C LEU A 573 16.06 15.77 1.36
N SER A 574 15.03 15.76 2.20
CA SER A 574 13.62 16.06 1.89
C SER A 574 13.11 17.20 2.80
N GLY A 575 11.81 17.27 3.09
CA GLY A 575 11.20 18.23 4.03
C GLY A 575 10.10 17.60 4.88
N SER A 576 9.81 18.20 6.05
CA SER A 576 8.86 17.68 7.05
C SER A 576 7.45 17.41 6.51
N LEU A 577 6.96 18.23 5.58
CA LEU A 577 5.65 18.08 4.93
C LEU A 577 5.64 17.10 3.74
N LEU A 578 6.80 16.55 3.37
CA LEU A 578 6.96 15.59 2.26
C LEU A 578 7.21 14.19 2.82
N GLU A 579 6.13 13.53 3.22
CA GLU A 579 6.14 12.14 3.66
C GLU A 579 6.66 11.18 2.57
N VAL A 580 7.26 10.07 3.00
CA VAL A 580 7.72 9.04 2.07
C VAL A 580 6.52 8.37 1.42
N GLY A 581 6.45 8.36 0.09
CA GLY A 581 5.32 7.77 -0.64
C GLY A 581 5.07 8.44 -1.99
N ASP A 582 3.81 8.40 -2.44
CA ASP A 582 3.38 8.91 -3.75
C ASP A 582 3.12 10.43 -3.79
N GLY A 583 3.63 11.16 -2.81
CA GLY A 583 3.56 12.63 -2.77
C GLY A 583 4.44 13.30 -3.85
N PRO A 584 4.38 14.64 -4.01
CA PRO A 584 5.18 15.35 -5.00
C PRO A 584 6.67 15.46 -4.63
N MET A 585 7.50 15.82 -5.61
CA MET A 585 8.92 16.13 -5.42
C MET A 585 9.73 15.01 -4.73
N MET A 586 10.38 15.32 -3.60
CA MET A 586 11.24 14.41 -2.85
C MET A 586 10.49 13.19 -2.29
N ALA A 587 9.16 13.24 -2.15
CA ALA A 587 8.37 12.07 -1.77
C ALA A 587 8.50 10.95 -2.81
N GLN A 588 8.39 11.25 -4.11
CA GLN A 588 8.60 10.26 -5.18
C GLN A 588 10.01 9.69 -5.19
N VAL A 589 11.02 10.54 -4.96
CA VAL A 589 12.42 10.11 -4.87
C VAL A 589 12.63 9.22 -3.66
N SER A 590 12.02 9.55 -2.52
CA SER A 590 12.10 8.77 -1.29
C SER A 590 11.47 7.38 -1.44
N LYS A 591 10.30 7.28 -2.07
CA LYS A 591 9.67 6.00 -2.44
C LYS A 591 10.57 5.21 -3.39
N TYR A 592 11.15 5.87 -4.39
CA TYR A 592 12.01 5.20 -5.35
C TYR A 592 13.27 4.63 -4.68
N ILE A 593 14.00 5.39 -3.86
CA ILE A 593 15.23 4.89 -3.21
C ILE A 593 14.97 3.81 -2.18
N SER A 594 13.82 3.81 -1.50
CA SER A 594 13.48 2.77 -0.52
C SER A 594 13.18 1.40 -1.15
N LEU A 595 12.92 1.37 -2.46
CA LEU A 595 12.65 0.15 -3.24
C LEU A 595 13.89 -0.46 -3.91
N LEU A 596 15.05 0.20 -3.86
CA LEU A 596 16.26 -0.20 -4.61
C LEU A 596 17.08 -1.33 -3.96
N GLY A 597 16.70 -1.79 -2.77
CA GLY A 597 17.44 -2.82 -2.04
C GLY A 597 18.83 -2.37 -1.55
N VAL A 598 19.08 -1.07 -1.52
CA VAL A 598 20.25 -0.45 -0.90
C VAL A 598 19.87 0.16 0.44
N GLU A 599 20.86 0.36 1.32
CA GLU A 599 20.66 1.06 2.59
C GLU A 599 20.17 2.48 2.30
N TRP A 600 19.19 2.96 3.04
CA TRP A 600 18.63 4.27 2.78
C TRP A 600 18.27 5.05 4.04
N ALA A 601 18.28 6.37 3.94
CA ALA A 601 17.67 7.24 4.93
C ALA A 601 17.09 8.48 4.25
N VAL A 602 15.96 8.99 4.75
CA VAL A 602 15.35 10.23 4.25
C VAL A 602 15.32 11.24 5.38
N LEU A 603 16.01 12.36 5.24
CA LEU A 603 16.04 13.41 6.24
C LEU A 603 14.94 14.42 5.91
N ARG A 604 13.93 14.53 6.79
CA ARG A 604 12.78 15.43 6.64
C ARG A 604 12.85 16.56 7.68
N PRO A 605 13.74 17.54 7.51
CA PRO A 605 13.80 18.70 8.39
C PRO A 605 12.56 19.59 8.25
N SER A 606 12.19 20.22 9.37
CA SER A 606 11.30 21.40 9.37
C SER A 606 12.04 22.64 8.84
N TRP A 607 11.52 23.85 9.06
CA TRP A 607 12.08 25.09 8.51
C TRP A 607 13.42 25.43 9.13
N PHE A 608 14.35 25.93 8.33
CA PHE A 608 15.73 26.12 8.78
C PHE A 608 15.86 27.45 9.52
N MET A 609 16.55 27.44 10.66
CA MET A 609 16.94 28.68 11.34
C MET A 609 17.75 29.59 10.41
N GLU A 610 18.58 29.00 9.55
CA GLU A 610 19.41 29.72 8.58
C GLU A 610 18.62 30.46 7.51
N ASN A 611 17.31 30.24 7.38
CA ASN A 611 16.50 31.08 6.49
C ASN A 611 16.52 32.56 6.97
N PHE A 612 16.64 32.77 8.28
CA PHE A 612 16.77 34.09 8.88
C PHE A 612 18.17 34.71 8.73
N SER A 613 19.21 33.95 8.39
CA SER A 613 20.59 34.48 8.33
C SER A 613 21.22 34.44 6.94
N GLU A 614 20.91 33.43 6.13
CA GLU A 614 21.59 33.11 4.88
C GLU A 614 20.71 33.29 3.63
N MET A 615 19.39 33.43 3.78
CA MET A 615 18.41 33.41 2.67
C MET A 615 17.47 34.64 2.66
N GLU A 616 16.28 34.52 2.08
CA GLU A 616 15.34 35.62 1.84
C GLU A 616 14.99 36.43 3.09
N HIS A 617 14.69 35.77 4.21
CA HIS A 617 14.41 36.50 5.46
C HIS A 617 15.65 37.21 5.99
N GLY A 618 16.83 36.61 5.87
CA GLY A 618 18.08 37.29 6.25
C GLY A 618 18.33 38.56 5.44
N HIS A 619 17.99 38.55 4.15
CA HIS A 619 18.02 39.75 3.32
C HIS A 619 17.02 40.81 3.80
N SER A 620 15.73 40.46 3.89
CA SER A 620 14.66 41.41 4.24
C SER A 620 14.78 41.94 5.67
N ILE A 621 15.25 41.12 6.62
CA ILE A 621 15.58 41.58 7.97
C ILE A 621 16.66 42.66 7.86
N ARG A 622 17.75 42.42 7.13
CA ARG A 622 18.87 43.36 7.01
C ARG A 622 18.48 44.67 6.30
N SER A 623 17.78 44.59 5.18
CA SER A 623 17.48 45.74 4.32
C SER A 623 16.25 46.52 4.76
N GLU A 624 15.22 45.82 5.22
CA GLU A 624 13.86 46.35 5.36
C GLU A 624 13.29 46.19 6.77
N ASP A 625 14.00 45.53 7.68
CA ASP A 625 13.52 45.23 9.03
C ASP A 625 12.23 44.38 9.05
N ARG A 626 12.05 43.54 8.02
CA ARG A 626 10.79 42.79 7.82
C ARG A 626 11.04 41.32 7.58
N ILE A 627 10.07 40.51 8.01
CA ILE A 627 9.93 39.10 7.63
C ILE A 627 8.59 38.97 6.91
N LEU A 628 8.54 38.39 5.72
CA LEU A 628 7.31 38.29 4.91
C LEU A 628 6.95 36.82 4.73
N THR A 629 5.75 36.42 5.17
CA THR A 629 5.26 35.03 5.05
C THR A 629 3.75 34.98 4.88
N ALA A 630 3.20 33.85 4.45
CA ALA A 630 1.76 33.57 4.43
C ALA A 630 1.31 32.66 5.61
N THR A 631 2.12 32.59 6.67
CA THR A 631 1.93 31.63 7.79
C THR A 631 0.91 32.07 8.83
N GLY A 632 0.44 33.33 8.80
CA GLY A 632 -0.48 33.84 9.82
C GLY A 632 0.10 33.72 11.23
N GLU A 633 -0.61 33.03 12.13
CA GLU A 633 -0.19 32.74 13.52
C GLU A 633 0.41 31.34 13.68
N GLY A 634 0.59 30.60 12.58
CA GLY A 634 1.06 29.23 12.62
C GLY A 634 2.45 29.13 13.24
N LYS A 635 2.68 28.07 14.01
CA LYS A 635 3.96 27.83 14.68
C LYS A 635 4.76 26.76 13.97
N VAL A 636 6.08 26.93 14.02
CA VAL A 636 7.05 26.04 13.39
C VAL A 636 8.16 25.71 14.38
N SER A 637 8.61 24.46 14.36
CA SER A 637 9.79 24.02 15.09
C SER A 637 11.05 24.23 14.25
N PHE A 638 11.52 25.49 14.19
CA PHE A 638 12.69 25.86 13.38
C PHE A 638 13.93 25.07 13.79
N VAL A 639 14.57 24.40 12.85
CA VAL A 639 15.71 23.51 13.08
C VAL A 639 17.00 24.08 12.51
N SER A 640 18.13 23.89 13.22
CA SER A 640 19.44 24.35 12.77
C SER A 640 19.98 23.49 11.64
N ALA A 641 20.58 24.09 10.60
CA ALA A 641 21.29 23.38 9.56
C ALA A 641 22.48 22.57 10.10
N ASP A 642 23.07 22.98 11.23
CA ASP A 642 24.11 22.21 11.91
C ASP A 642 23.55 20.92 12.53
N ASP A 643 22.30 20.92 13.00
CA ASP A 643 21.62 19.71 13.51
C ASP A 643 21.21 18.77 12.37
N ILE A 644 20.69 19.31 11.27
CA ILE A 644 20.42 18.52 10.07
C ILE A 644 21.70 17.85 9.57
N ALA A 645 22.81 18.60 9.53
CA ALA A 645 24.10 18.07 9.10
C ALA A 645 24.64 16.99 10.07
N ALA A 646 24.40 17.12 11.38
CA ALA A 646 24.77 16.10 12.36
C ALA A 646 23.96 14.81 12.18
N VAL A 647 22.64 14.91 11.99
CA VAL A 647 21.79 13.74 11.69
C VAL A 647 22.22 13.10 10.36
N ALA A 648 22.52 13.91 9.34
CA ALA A 648 23.02 13.42 8.06
C ALA A 648 24.36 12.71 8.20
N PHE A 649 25.29 13.26 8.99
CA PHE A 649 26.56 12.63 9.28
C PHE A 649 26.36 11.23 9.86
N ARG A 650 25.51 11.09 10.90
CA ARG A 650 25.16 9.77 11.49
C ARG A 650 24.57 8.82 10.46
N ALA A 651 23.56 9.25 9.70
CA ALA A 651 22.95 8.44 8.65
C ALA A 651 23.98 7.98 7.59
N LEU A 652 24.98 8.81 7.28
CA LEU A 652 26.03 8.48 6.31
C LEU A 652 27.09 7.52 6.87
N THR A 653 27.36 7.54 8.17
CA THR A 653 28.53 6.87 8.77
C THR A 653 28.23 5.71 9.72
N ASP A 654 27.01 5.64 10.26
CA ASP A 654 26.68 4.66 11.30
C ASP A 654 26.72 3.23 10.76
N GLU A 655 27.23 2.32 11.58
CA GLU A 655 27.29 0.90 11.25
C GLU A 655 25.89 0.27 11.27
N VAL A 656 25.05 0.71 12.21
CA VAL A 656 23.65 0.33 12.27
C VAL A 656 22.88 1.05 11.17
N LEU A 657 22.11 0.28 10.40
CA LEU A 657 21.34 0.80 9.29
C LEU A 657 20.15 1.60 9.80
N HIS A 658 19.94 2.80 9.24
CA HIS A 658 18.78 3.61 9.60
C HIS A 658 17.52 3.09 8.88
N ASN A 659 17.57 2.87 7.56
CA ASN A 659 16.47 2.33 6.72
C ASN A 659 15.09 2.94 7.05
N THR A 660 15.08 4.24 7.32
CA THR A 660 13.91 4.99 7.76
C THR A 660 14.02 6.44 7.32
N ASP A 661 12.94 7.18 7.49
CA ASP A 661 12.92 8.62 7.41
C ASP A 661 13.02 9.26 8.81
N HIS A 662 13.86 10.29 8.93
CA HIS A 662 14.05 11.08 10.14
C HIS A 662 13.27 12.39 10.01
N LEU A 663 12.20 12.56 10.77
CA LEU A 663 11.53 13.85 10.94
C LEU A 663 12.37 14.73 11.87
N ILE A 664 13.03 15.76 11.36
CA ILE A 664 14.04 16.52 12.12
C ILE A 664 13.45 17.89 12.51
N LEU A 665 13.07 18.03 13.77
CA LEU A 665 12.37 19.21 14.30
C LEU A 665 13.28 20.01 15.25
N GLY A 666 13.08 21.33 15.29
CA GLY A 666 13.70 22.18 16.29
C GLY A 666 13.16 21.92 17.70
N PRO A 667 13.86 22.38 18.75
CA PRO A 667 13.44 22.13 20.14
C PRO A 667 12.27 22.99 20.62
N GLU A 668 11.90 24.04 19.88
CA GLU A 668 11.00 25.08 20.34
C GLU A 668 10.05 25.48 19.20
N LEU A 669 8.78 25.76 19.53
CA LEU A 669 7.75 26.20 18.60
C LEU A 669 7.65 27.73 18.61
N PHE A 670 7.82 28.34 17.44
CA PHE A 670 7.69 29.79 17.26
C PHE A 670 6.79 30.12 16.07
N SER A 671 5.93 31.10 16.24
CA SER A 671 5.36 31.84 15.11
C SER A 671 6.39 32.81 14.53
N TYR A 672 6.15 33.32 13.34
CA TYR A 672 7.01 34.37 12.77
C TYR A 672 6.90 35.71 13.53
N ASP A 673 5.79 35.94 14.27
CA ASP A 673 5.68 37.06 15.21
C ASP A 673 6.64 36.88 16.39
N ASP A 674 6.70 35.69 16.98
CA ASP A 674 7.64 35.38 18.07
C ASP A 674 9.10 35.56 17.62
N VAL A 675 9.42 35.10 16.41
CA VAL A 675 10.77 35.29 15.82
C VAL A 675 11.07 36.78 15.65
N ALA A 676 10.12 37.57 15.15
CA ALA A 676 10.29 39.00 14.98
C ALA A 676 10.49 39.72 16.33
N GLU A 677 9.78 39.31 17.38
CA GLU A 677 9.97 39.84 18.74
C GLU A 677 11.36 39.51 19.30
N ILE A 678 11.80 38.25 19.18
CA ILE A 678 13.13 37.81 19.64
C ILE A 678 14.23 38.61 18.93
N LEU A 679 14.13 38.75 17.61
CA LEU A 679 15.09 39.54 16.82
C LEU A 679 15.04 41.02 17.17
N THR A 680 13.85 41.60 17.38
CA THR A 680 13.69 42.99 17.80
C THR A 680 14.45 43.26 19.10
N LYS A 681 14.24 42.41 20.10
CA LYS A 681 14.90 42.50 21.40
C LYS A 681 16.42 42.36 21.29
N LYS A 682 16.91 41.44 20.45
CA LYS A 682 18.35 41.17 20.31
C LYS A 682 19.09 42.17 19.43
N LEU A 683 18.42 42.75 18.43
CA LEU A 683 19.01 43.73 17.52
C LEU A 683 18.85 45.17 17.98
N GLY A 684 17.94 45.44 18.94
CA GLY A 684 17.69 46.79 19.45
C GLY A 684 16.98 47.70 18.45
N ARG A 685 16.30 47.12 17.47
CA ARG A 685 15.50 47.82 16.45
C ARG A 685 14.29 46.98 16.09
N GLU A 686 13.19 47.62 15.72
CA GLU A 686 11.93 46.94 15.40
C GLU A 686 12.07 46.07 14.14
N ILE A 687 11.81 44.77 14.28
CA ILE A 687 11.65 43.81 13.19
C ILE A 687 10.17 43.43 13.13
N THR A 688 9.55 43.54 11.96
CA THR A 688 8.10 43.30 11.80
C THR A 688 7.84 42.07 10.94
N HIS A 689 6.99 41.16 11.41
CA HIS A 689 6.42 40.12 10.56
C HIS A 689 5.23 40.68 9.77
N VAL A 690 5.33 40.63 8.44
CA VAL A 690 4.29 41.02 7.51
C VAL A 690 3.60 39.77 6.97
N LYS A 691 2.34 39.62 7.36
CA LYS A 691 1.45 38.53 6.97
C LYS A 691 0.86 38.83 5.59
N LEU A 692 1.28 38.06 4.60
CA LEU A 692 0.77 38.09 3.23
C LEU A 692 -0.34 37.06 3.04
N MET A 693 -1.14 37.23 2.00
CA MET A 693 -1.97 36.15 1.47
C MET A 693 -1.12 35.18 0.64
N GLU A 694 -1.58 33.93 0.46
CA GLU A 694 -0.88 32.90 -0.32
C GLU A 694 -0.51 33.39 -1.73
N ASP A 695 -1.48 33.98 -2.44
CA ASP A 695 -1.27 34.52 -3.79
C ASP A 695 -0.26 35.67 -3.81
N GLU A 696 -0.27 36.54 -2.81
CA GLU A 696 0.68 37.67 -2.71
C GLU A 696 2.12 37.17 -2.50
N LEU A 697 2.29 36.10 -1.71
CA LEU A 697 3.59 35.48 -1.49
C LEU A 697 4.08 34.77 -2.76
N ALA A 698 3.20 34.04 -3.46
CA ALA A 698 3.53 33.39 -4.72
C ALA A 698 3.91 34.40 -5.82
N ASP A 699 3.18 35.52 -5.91
CA ASP A 699 3.49 36.63 -6.82
C ASP A 699 4.83 37.28 -6.48
N ALA A 700 5.11 37.52 -5.19
CA ALA A 700 6.40 38.03 -4.75
C ALA A 700 7.55 37.10 -5.19
N MET A 701 7.45 35.80 -4.90
CA MET A 701 8.44 34.79 -5.32
C MET A 701 8.63 34.73 -6.83
N THR A 702 7.54 34.82 -7.59
CA THR A 702 7.59 34.82 -9.07
C THR A 702 8.32 36.06 -9.60
N ASN A 703 8.06 37.23 -9.01
CA ASN A 703 8.76 38.48 -9.36
C ASN A 703 10.27 38.43 -9.06
N PHE A 704 10.68 37.58 -8.10
CA PHE A 704 12.09 37.29 -7.81
C PHE A 704 12.71 36.18 -8.69
N GLY A 705 11.99 35.71 -9.71
CA GLY A 705 12.50 34.77 -10.71
C GLY A 705 12.31 33.29 -10.37
N ILE A 706 11.51 32.97 -9.35
CA ILE A 706 11.10 31.59 -9.06
C ILE A 706 10.03 31.16 -10.09
N PRO A 707 10.12 29.97 -10.70
CA PRO A 707 9.08 29.48 -11.60
C PRO A 707 7.70 29.44 -10.92
N GLY A 708 6.66 29.93 -11.60
CA GLY A 708 5.35 30.20 -10.98
C GLY A 708 4.68 28.99 -10.30
N ASP A 709 4.80 27.79 -10.87
CA ASP A 709 4.28 26.55 -10.24
C ASP A 709 5.03 26.22 -8.94
N TYR A 710 6.34 26.44 -8.92
CA TYR A 710 7.17 26.21 -7.73
C TYR A 710 6.93 27.28 -6.67
N ALA A 711 6.74 28.54 -7.07
CA ALA A 711 6.36 29.64 -6.18
C ALA A 711 5.01 29.40 -5.49
N ARG A 712 3.99 28.94 -6.24
CA ARG A 712 2.69 28.55 -5.67
C ARG A 712 2.82 27.42 -4.67
N LEU A 713 3.60 26.39 -5.00
CA LEU A 713 3.84 25.28 -4.06
C LEU A 713 4.48 25.80 -2.76
N LEU A 714 5.51 26.64 -2.85
CA LEU A 714 6.18 27.21 -1.67
C LEU A 714 5.21 28.04 -0.82
N ALA A 715 4.33 28.83 -1.44
CA ALA A 715 3.31 29.59 -0.73
C ALA A 715 2.25 28.68 -0.05
N GLN A 716 1.91 27.54 -0.67
CA GLN A 716 1.01 26.54 -0.07
C GLN A 716 1.61 25.89 1.19
N LEU A 717 2.95 25.75 1.26
CA LEU A 717 3.61 25.27 2.48
C LEU A 717 3.44 26.25 3.64
N ASP A 718 3.47 27.56 3.39
CA ASP A 718 3.16 28.58 4.40
C ASP A 718 1.69 28.50 4.84
N THR A 719 0.75 28.24 3.91
CA THR A 719 -0.65 27.98 4.25
C THR A 719 -0.82 26.72 5.11
N ALA A 720 0.00 25.68 4.89
CA ALA A 720 0.00 24.51 5.76
C ALA A 720 0.47 24.84 7.18
N ILE A 721 1.50 25.69 7.34
CA ILE A 721 1.92 26.20 8.65
C ILE A 721 0.78 26.98 9.31
N LYS A 722 0.11 27.87 8.57
CA LYS A 722 -1.03 28.66 9.07
C LYS A 722 -2.13 27.79 9.67
N ASN A 723 -2.32 26.60 9.13
CA ASN A 723 -3.33 25.63 9.59
C ASN A 723 -2.79 24.63 10.62
N GLY A 724 -1.62 24.85 11.21
CA GLY A 724 -1.03 24.02 12.27
C GLY A 724 -0.28 22.78 11.79
N GLY A 725 0.00 22.66 10.48
CA GLY A 725 0.66 21.47 9.90
C GLY A 725 2.08 21.18 10.41
N GLU A 726 2.71 22.14 11.09
CA GLU A 726 4.08 22.05 11.61
C GLU A 726 4.17 22.29 13.12
N GLU A 727 3.04 22.38 13.84
CA GLU A 727 3.01 22.61 15.28
C GLU A 727 3.28 21.32 16.07
N ARG A 728 4.52 20.82 15.97
CA ARG A 728 4.98 19.58 16.61
C ARG A 728 6.45 19.66 17.00
N LEU A 729 6.82 18.84 17.99
CA LEU A 729 8.17 18.66 18.52
C LEU A 729 8.51 17.17 18.60
N ASN A 730 9.80 16.83 18.60
CA ASN A 730 10.28 15.47 18.83
C ASN A 730 11.73 15.47 19.36
N SER A 731 12.25 14.27 19.66
CA SER A 731 13.61 14.05 20.18
C SER A 731 14.61 13.53 19.14
N VAL A 732 14.23 13.47 17.85
CA VAL A 732 15.03 12.77 16.80
C VAL A 732 16.48 13.25 16.73
N ILE A 733 16.74 14.55 16.91
CA ILE A 733 18.12 15.07 16.91
C ILE A 733 18.91 14.47 18.09
N LEU A 734 18.34 14.46 19.29
CA LEU A 734 18.96 13.87 20.47
C LEU A 734 19.17 12.37 20.30
N ASP A 735 18.13 11.65 19.85
CA ASP A 735 18.15 10.20 19.72
C ASP A 735 19.19 9.72 18.70
N VAL A 736 19.31 10.44 17.58
CA VAL A 736 20.25 10.06 16.50
C VAL A 736 21.67 10.55 16.77
N THR A 737 21.83 11.75 17.32
CA THR A 737 23.16 12.39 17.43
C THR A 737 23.78 12.31 18.82
N GLY A 738 22.99 11.95 19.83
CA GLY A 738 23.41 11.92 21.24
C GLY A 738 23.63 13.31 21.85
N ARG A 739 23.23 14.39 21.16
CA ARG A 739 23.35 15.77 21.64
C ARG A 739 22.02 16.51 21.56
N GLU A 740 21.83 17.42 22.49
CA GLU A 740 20.68 18.32 22.47
C GLU A 740 20.68 19.19 21.20
N PRO A 741 19.50 19.41 20.58
CA PRO A 741 19.37 20.30 19.44
C PRO A 741 19.67 21.75 19.80
N ILE A 742 20.17 22.51 18.82
CA ILE A 742 20.51 23.92 19.00
C ILE A 742 19.23 24.72 19.19
N ARG A 743 19.18 25.51 20.26
CA ARG A 743 18.04 26.39 20.55
C ARG A 743 18.05 27.62 19.66
N PHE A 744 16.87 28.15 19.34
CA PHE A 744 16.76 29.32 18.47
C PHE A 744 17.49 30.54 19.06
N GLN A 745 17.42 30.69 20.37
CA GLN A 745 18.08 31.77 21.09
C GLN A 745 19.61 31.76 20.92
N GLU A 746 20.22 30.57 20.93
CA GLU A 746 21.65 30.37 20.73
C GLU A 746 22.04 30.67 19.27
N PHE A 747 21.23 30.24 18.31
CA PHE A 747 21.42 30.58 16.90
C PHE A 747 21.40 32.10 16.67
N VAL A 748 20.43 32.81 17.27
CA VAL A 748 20.33 34.27 17.17
C VAL A 748 21.55 34.95 17.76
N GLU A 749 22.02 34.52 18.93
CA GLU A 749 23.22 35.08 19.57
C GLU A 749 24.46 34.94 18.69
N ARG A 750 24.71 33.73 18.15
CA ARG A 750 25.81 33.49 17.21
C ARG A 750 25.73 34.39 15.96
N CYS A 751 24.52 34.63 15.45
CA CYS A 751 24.33 35.49 14.28
C CYS A 751 24.55 36.98 14.60
N VAL A 752 24.16 37.44 15.80
CA VAL A 752 24.43 38.80 16.28
C VAL A 752 25.94 39.02 16.42
N GLU A 753 26.65 38.09 17.05
CA GLU A 753 28.12 38.16 17.21
C GLU A 753 28.84 38.24 15.86
N LYS A 754 28.34 37.54 14.84
CA LYS A 754 28.85 37.57 13.47
C LYS A 754 28.40 38.78 12.66
N GLY A 755 27.55 39.65 13.22
CA GLY A 755 27.04 40.83 12.54
C GLY A 755 26.14 40.52 11.33
N VAL A 756 25.46 39.36 11.32
CA VAL A 756 24.67 38.88 10.17
C VAL A 756 23.61 39.89 9.73
N TRP A 757 22.95 40.56 10.66
CA TRP A 757 21.86 41.49 10.38
C TRP A 757 22.26 42.97 10.42
N MET A 758 23.56 43.27 10.48
CA MET A 758 24.03 44.65 10.43
C MET A 758 23.70 45.26 9.08
N LYS A 759 23.09 46.44 9.09
CA LYS A 759 22.84 47.21 7.87
C LYS A 759 24.19 47.53 7.23
N LYS A 760 24.30 47.33 5.92
CA LYS A 760 25.49 47.68 5.16
C LYS A 760 25.66 49.19 5.06
#